data_AF-A0A2W4I806-F1
#
_entry.id   AF-A0A2W4I806-F1
#
_cell.length_a   1.000
_cell.length_b   1.000
_cell.length_c   1.000
_cell.angle_alpha   90.00
_cell.angle_beta   90.00
_cell.angle_gamma   90.00
#
_symmetry.space_group_name_H-M   'P 1'
#
loop_
_entity.id
_entity.type
_entity.pdbx_description
1 polymer ?
#
loop_
_entity_poly.entity_id
_entity_poly.type
_entity_poly.pdbx_seq_one_letter_code
_entity_poly.pdbx_strand_id
1 'polypeptide(L)'
;MIIYNIKKAFTVVELIVVIFIVGILATIGFISFSGYTQDASDNSRIQDLKTISNLLEYEISMGKDLPQPDGDLITETYEIGGQTYTFKTGTFGQSKNDTFRGKLSSLPLDPSGAEYKYSLSDDGRYYVLTAKMENQQEHKISNLNDGGTGLLTLNPKKPEQGGTATGSNNQGNPSDPGTGPDTIPPKFGIQNGHVINVVYGGYADMTQIKATDNRPGTINYSYNPTTINTSGDPRGYDAQATIKAVDQAGNESSVNVIFRISRKYTFPTFNKTDFSIIELNKGQAVNHSLITATDEVDGNLTVTRSGDVNVNTPGEYPVSYSAKNSGNVTGQITIKYVVKGGATGSNLGVEDGDKLSFVELTNEIIITGLKPGVTVTDLDIPTTINGKPVTEINANAFKQKGLKTVSGPSILRIGESAFEGNILLISINLPSVTNIGNNAFSHNQLTNINLPQVTTIGDAAFRNNRLTSINLPLVTDIGNSAFYSNGLTSINFPQVTSIGGSAFSDNKLTSISIPLVTTIESYTFQSNQLTSINFPQVTSIGNYAFQSNQLTSINFPQVTSIGNNAFQSNKLTSINFPQVTTIDDQAFSSNQLTSINLPSVTTIGYLVFQNNQLTSIDLPSVTTIKNQAFKNNNFTTVNLPASLTSLGNKAFIGNGVFIINNPSSLTENQIKGAFNYNAVRQYNGECRKNGNPC
;
A
#
# COMPACT_ATOMS: atom_id res chain seq x y z
N MET A 1 -56.20 25.45 -25.09
CA MET A 1 -55.83 24.34 -25.98
C MET A 1 -54.52 23.78 -25.47
N ILE A 2 -54.55 22.70 -24.66
CA ILE A 2 -53.34 22.11 -24.07
C ILE A 2 -52.99 20.89 -24.93
N ILE A 3 -51.80 20.91 -25.55
CA ILE A 3 -51.25 19.82 -26.36
C ILE A 3 -50.48 18.88 -25.42
N TYR A 4 -50.90 17.62 -25.32
CA TYR A 4 -50.23 16.60 -24.52
C TYR A 4 -49.16 15.91 -25.37
N ASN A 5 -47.91 15.91 -24.89
CA ASN A 5 -46.76 15.35 -25.60
C ASN A 5 -46.53 13.90 -25.09
N ILE A 6 -46.95 12.90 -25.86
CA ILE A 6 -46.80 11.48 -25.49
C ILE A 6 -45.36 11.04 -25.77
N LYS A 7 -44.59 10.76 -24.72
CA LYS A 7 -43.28 10.10 -24.82
C LYS A 7 -43.50 8.67 -25.35
N LYS A 8 -42.77 8.30 -26.41
CA LYS A 8 -42.76 6.93 -26.96
C LYS A 8 -42.30 5.96 -25.86
N ALA A 9 -43.20 5.10 -25.40
CA ALA A 9 -42.87 3.96 -24.55
C ALA A 9 -42.34 2.80 -25.41
N PHE A 10 -41.45 1.99 -24.85
CA PHE A 10 -40.94 0.79 -25.50
C PHE A 10 -42.08 -0.15 -25.92
N THR A 11 -41.99 -0.69 -27.13
CA THR A 11 -42.94 -1.67 -27.65
C THR A 11 -42.72 -3.03 -26.99
N VAL A 12 -43.78 -3.83 -26.90
CA VAL A 12 -43.73 -5.19 -26.33
C VAL A 12 -42.71 -6.08 -27.07
N VAL A 13 -42.51 -5.86 -28.37
CA VAL A 13 -41.54 -6.58 -29.19
C VAL A 13 -40.10 -6.24 -28.77
N GLU A 14 -39.79 -4.97 -28.53
CA GLU A 14 -38.47 -4.55 -28.03
C GLU A 14 -38.19 -5.14 -26.64
N LEU A 15 -39.19 -5.22 -25.77
CA LEU A 15 -39.05 -5.84 -24.46
C LEU A 15 -38.70 -7.33 -24.56
N ILE A 16 -39.37 -8.08 -25.46
CA ILE A 16 -39.13 -9.51 -25.65
C ILE A 16 -37.72 -9.76 -26.21
N VAL A 17 -37.26 -8.94 -27.17
CA VAL A 17 -35.90 -9.05 -27.73
C VAL A 17 -34.83 -8.81 -26.66
N VAL A 18 -35.03 -7.81 -25.79
CA VAL A 18 -34.10 -7.53 -24.69
C VAL A 18 -34.06 -8.71 -23.70
N ILE A 19 -35.21 -9.25 -23.30
CA ILE A 19 -35.27 -10.41 -22.39
C ILE A 19 -34.58 -11.63 -23.01
N PHE A 20 -34.75 -11.85 -24.31
CA PHE A 20 -34.13 -12.97 -25.02
C PHE A 20 -32.60 -12.84 -25.10
N ILE A 21 -32.10 -11.64 -25.42
CA ILE A 21 -30.66 -11.35 -25.44
C ILE A 21 -30.05 -11.51 -24.04
N VAL A 22 -30.73 -11.00 -23.00
CA VAL A 22 -30.29 -11.16 -21.62
C VAL A 22 -30.28 -12.63 -21.21
N GLY A 23 -31.24 -13.45 -21.64
CA GLY A 23 -31.25 -14.89 -21.39
C GLY A 23 -30.05 -15.62 -22.01
N ILE A 24 -29.74 -15.33 -23.28
CA ILE A 24 -28.57 -15.91 -23.97
C ILE A 24 -27.26 -15.48 -23.30
N LEU A 25 -27.12 -14.18 -23.01
CA LEU A 25 -25.95 -13.63 -22.32
C LEU A 25 -25.78 -14.19 -20.91
N ALA A 26 -26.88 -14.41 -20.18
CA ALA A 26 -26.86 -15.05 -18.87
C ALA A 26 -26.39 -16.51 -18.97
N THR A 27 -26.77 -17.23 -20.02
CA THR A 27 -26.40 -18.64 -20.21
C THR A 27 -24.90 -18.77 -20.57
N ILE A 28 -24.41 -17.92 -21.48
CA ILE A 28 -23.00 -17.88 -21.86
C ILE A 28 -22.13 -17.39 -20.68
N GLY A 29 -22.61 -16.36 -19.97
CA GLY A 29 -21.97 -15.87 -18.76
C GLY A 29 -21.87 -16.93 -17.66
N PHE A 30 -22.91 -17.74 -17.48
CA PHE A 30 -22.94 -18.82 -16.49
C PHE A 30 -21.93 -19.94 -16.79
N ILE A 31 -21.81 -20.38 -18.05
CA ILE A 31 -20.82 -21.40 -18.45
C ILE A 31 -19.39 -20.86 -18.34
N SER A 32 -19.17 -19.58 -18.67
CA SER A 32 -17.87 -18.95 -18.45
C SER A 32 -17.56 -18.83 -16.96
N PHE A 33 -18.56 -18.54 -16.12
CA PHE A 33 -18.40 -18.39 -14.67
C PHE A 33 -18.10 -19.73 -13.97
N SER A 34 -18.66 -20.85 -14.44
CA SER A 34 -18.40 -22.16 -13.83
C SER A 34 -16.94 -22.61 -13.94
N GLY A 35 -16.28 -22.32 -15.06
CA GLY A 35 -14.84 -22.59 -15.22
C GLY A 35 -13.99 -21.76 -14.27
N TYR A 36 -14.29 -20.46 -14.14
CA TYR A 36 -13.59 -19.59 -13.19
C TYR A 36 -13.79 -20.00 -11.73
N THR A 37 -14.98 -20.52 -11.35
CA THR A 37 -15.21 -21.01 -9.98
C THR A 37 -14.46 -22.30 -9.68
N GLN A 38 -14.26 -23.17 -10.68
CA GLN A 38 -13.45 -24.39 -10.53
C GLN A 38 -11.97 -24.05 -10.37
N ASP A 39 -11.44 -23.19 -11.24
CA ASP A 39 -10.05 -22.71 -11.16
C ASP A 39 -9.77 -21.95 -9.86
N ALA A 40 -10.72 -21.14 -9.39
CA ALA A 40 -10.61 -20.44 -8.11
C ALA A 40 -10.61 -21.40 -6.91
N SER A 41 -11.44 -22.45 -6.95
CA SER A 41 -11.50 -23.47 -5.91
C SER A 41 -10.21 -24.30 -5.85
N ASP A 42 -9.71 -24.72 -7.01
CA ASP A 42 -8.45 -25.44 -7.15
C ASP A 42 -7.24 -24.59 -6.73
N ASN A 43 -7.23 -23.31 -7.07
CA ASN A 43 -6.19 -22.40 -6.59
C ASN A 43 -6.27 -22.20 -5.06
N SER A 44 -7.47 -22.10 -4.47
CA SER A 44 -7.63 -22.06 -3.01
C SER A 44 -7.01 -23.30 -2.36
N ARG A 45 -7.34 -24.51 -2.86
CA ARG A 45 -6.76 -25.77 -2.37
C ARG A 45 -5.23 -25.76 -2.41
N ILE A 46 -4.63 -25.30 -3.50
CA ILE A 46 -3.17 -25.22 -3.61
C ILE A 46 -2.58 -24.23 -2.60
N GLN A 47 -3.22 -23.07 -2.38
CA GLN A 47 -2.75 -22.08 -1.41
C GLN A 47 -2.92 -22.57 0.04
N ASP A 48 -4.00 -23.28 0.33
CA ASP A 48 -4.25 -23.87 1.64
C ASP A 48 -3.21 -24.95 1.96
N LEU A 49 -2.92 -25.86 1.01
CA LEU A 49 -1.85 -26.85 1.17
C LEU A 49 -0.47 -26.21 1.36
N LYS A 50 -0.16 -25.11 0.64
CA LYS A 50 1.09 -24.35 0.83
C LYS A 50 1.15 -23.70 2.19
N THR A 51 0.04 -23.15 2.67
CA THR A 51 -0.06 -22.53 4.00
C THR A 51 0.20 -23.57 5.09
N ILE A 52 -0.44 -24.73 4.99
CA ILE A 52 -0.23 -25.85 5.91
C ILE A 52 1.23 -26.34 5.82
N SER A 53 1.75 -26.54 4.61
CA SER A 53 3.14 -26.94 4.37
C SER A 53 4.12 -25.98 5.03
N ASN A 54 3.98 -24.68 4.82
CA ASN A 54 4.83 -23.66 5.44
C ASN A 54 4.80 -23.70 6.97
N LEU A 55 3.65 -24.02 7.57
CA LEU A 55 3.53 -24.17 9.02
C LEU A 55 4.24 -25.43 9.53
N LEU A 56 4.09 -26.55 8.82
CA LEU A 56 4.81 -27.79 9.15
C LEU A 56 6.32 -27.61 8.98
N GLU A 57 6.75 -26.97 7.89
CA GLU A 57 8.16 -26.58 7.69
C GLU A 57 8.65 -25.64 8.78
N TYR A 58 7.81 -24.70 9.22
CA TYR A 58 8.16 -23.83 10.33
C TYR A 58 8.40 -24.64 11.61
N GLU A 59 7.54 -25.59 11.99
CA GLU A 59 7.80 -26.42 13.17
C GLU A 59 9.03 -27.33 13.01
N ILE A 60 9.22 -27.94 11.83
CA ILE A 60 10.44 -28.71 11.49
C ILE A 60 11.68 -27.82 11.65
N SER A 61 11.62 -26.59 11.12
CA SER A 61 12.72 -25.65 11.23
C SER A 61 13.02 -25.38 12.69
N MET A 62 12.00 -25.15 13.52
CA MET A 62 12.10 -24.93 14.96
C MET A 62 12.54 -26.19 15.76
N GLY A 63 12.85 -27.30 15.07
CA GLY A 63 13.31 -28.54 15.68
C GLY A 63 12.24 -29.28 16.46
N LYS A 64 10.96 -28.98 16.21
CA LYS A 64 9.83 -29.60 16.89
C LYS A 64 9.28 -30.76 16.08
N ASP A 65 8.81 -31.77 16.81
CA ASP A 65 8.07 -32.86 16.19
C ASP A 65 6.78 -32.34 15.54
N LEU A 66 6.52 -32.79 14.32
CA LEU A 66 5.28 -32.50 13.65
C LEU A 66 4.10 -33.12 14.40
N PRO A 67 2.95 -32.42 14.50
CA PRO A 67 1.78 -32.98 15.16
C PRO A 67 1.25 -34.18 14.38
N GLN A 68 0.82 -35.23 15.07
CA GLN A 68 0.18 -36.39 14.42
C GLN A 68 -1.10 -35.97 13.68
N PRO A 69 -1.52 -36.62 12.58
CA PRO A 69 -2.78 -36.32 11.91
C PRO A 69 -4.02 -36.56 12.79
N ASP A 70 -5.15 -35.97 12.40
CA ASP A 70 -6.45 -36.17 13.06
C ASP A 70 -7.22 -37.37 12.50
N GLY A 71 -8.16 -37.88 13.32
CA GLY A 71 -9.07 -38.97 12.95
C GLY A 71 -8.50 -40.38 13.18
N ASP A 72 -9.21 -41.37 12.67
CA ASP A 72 -8.77 -42.77 12.68
C ASP A 72 -7.61 -42.95 11.70
N LEU A 73 -6.40 -43.08 12.26
CA LEU A 73 -5.17 -43.13 11.46
C LEU A 73 -5.05 -44.45 10.70
N ILE A 74 -4.87 -44.35 9.40
CA ILE A 74 -4.50 -45.49 8.54
C ILE A 74 -3.01 -45.45 8.24
N THR A 75 -2.41 -46.61 8.04
CA THR A 75 -1.01 -46.72 7.65
C THR A 75 -0.89 -46.77 6.13
N GLU A 76 -0.15 -45.83 5.55
CA GLU A 76 0.18 -45.81 4.13
C GLU A 76 1.70 -45.90 3.96
N THR A 77 2.15 -46.65 2.95
CA THR A 77 3.58 -46.78 2.66
C THR A 77 3.95 -46.01 1.41
N TYR A 78 5.04 -45.25 1.48
CA TYR A 78 5.57 -44.47 0.36
C TYR A 78 7.00 -44.92 0.06
N GLU A 79 7.30 -45.26 -1.20
CA GLU A 79 8.64 -45.67 -1.61
C GLU A 79 9.45 -44.50 -2.16
N ILE A 80 10.63 -44.27 -1.59
CA ILE A 80 11.44 -43.08 -1.87
C ILE A 80 12.90 -43.49 -1.93
N GLY A 81 13.53 -43.32 -3.10
CA GLY A 81 14.93 -43.72 -3.32
C GLY A 81 15.19 -45.21 -3.08
N GLY A 82 14.17 -46.06 -3.21
CA GLY A 82 14.24 -47.51 -2.94
C GLY A 82 14.12 -47.91 -1.47
N GLN A 83 13.74 -46.99 -0.57
CA GLN A 83 13.35 -47.30 0.80
C GLN A 83 11.85 -47.08 1.00
N THR A 84 11.19 -48.02 1.69
CA THR A 84 9.78 -47.92 2.04
C THR A 84 9.65 -47.18 3.37
N TYR A 85 8.99 -46.03 3.34
CA TYR A 85 8.66 -45.25 4.52
C TYR A 85 7.20 -45.50 4.89
N THR A 86 6.94 -45.67 6.18
CA THR A 86 5.60 -45.89 6.71
C THR A 86 5.07 -44.57 7.27
N PHE A 87 3.88 -44.21 6.84
CA PHE A 87 3.20 -42.98 7.22
C PHE A 87 1.90 -43.30 7.93
N LYS A 88 1.61 -42.53 8.98
CA LYS A 88 0.29 -42.45 9.58
C LYS A 88 -0.47 -41.36 8.84
N THR A 89 -1.64 -41.71 8.32
CA THR A 89 -2.45 -40.86 7.46
C THR A 89 -3.80 -40.61 8.12
N GLY A 90 -4.19 -39.34 8.17
CA GLY A 90 -5.49 -38.86 8.65
C GLY A 90 -5.80 -37.51 7.99
N THR A 91 -6.36 -36.58 8.75
CA THR A 91 -6.65 -35.22 8.26
C THR A 91 -5.82 -34.14 8.95
N PHE A 92 -5.64 -33.00 8.28
CA PHE A 92 -5.23 -31.76 8.92
C PHE A 92 -6.50 -31.09 9.46
N GLY A 93 -6.94 -31.55 10.62
CA GLY A 93 -8.23 -31.18 11.17
C GLY A 93 -8.19 -30.17 12.30
N GLN A 94 -9.33 -30.00 12.96
CA GLN A 94 -9.54 -28.99 13.98
C GLN A 94 -8.52 -29.02 15.12
N SER A 95 -7.96 -30.19 15.49
CA SER A 95 -6.96 -30.22 16.57
C SER A 95 -5.63 -29.58 16.14
N LYS A 96 -5.34 -29.50 14.83
CA LYS A 96 -4.18 -28.75 14.31
C LYS A 96 -4.42 -27.26 14.33
N ASN A 97 -5.64 -26.82 14.04
CA ASN A 97 -6.03 -25.42 14.23
C ASN A 97 -5.79 -24.97 15.69
N ASP A 98 -6.11 -25.84 16.65
CA ASP A 98 -5.83 -25.57 18.08
C ASP A 98 -4.33 -25.66 18.42
N THR A 99 -3.59 -26.60 17.82
CA THR A 99 -2.13 -26.73 17.97
C THR A 99 -1.38 -25.51 17.42
N PHE A 100 -1.89 -24.91 16.35
CA PHE A 100 -1.32 -23.76 15.65
C PHE A 100 -2.02 -22.44 15.98
N ARG A 101 -2.77 -22.39 17.09
CA ARG A 101 -3.53 -21.21 17.50
C ARG A 101 -2.60 -20.00 17.64
N GLY A 102 -2.87 -18.95 16.85
CA GLY A 102 -2.03 -17.74 16.77
C GLY A 102 -1.08 -17.70 15.57
N LYS A 103 -0.92 -18.81 14.83
CA LYS A 103 -0.20 -18.88 13.54
C LYS A 103 -1.13 -19.17 12.36
N LEU A 104 -2.27 -19.81 12.63
CA LEU A 104 -3.43 -19.91 11.72
C LEU A 104 -4.56 -19.02 12.23
N SER A 105 -5.12 -18.19 11.35
CA SER A 105 -6.31 -17.38 11.66
C SER A 105 -7.60 -18.22 11.70
N SER A 106 -7.62 -19.31 10.94
CA SER A 106 -8.71 -20.29 10.84
C SER A 106 -8.18 -21.59 10.25
N LEU A 107 -8.89 -22.70 10.47
CA LEU A 107 -8.57 -23.99 9.83
C LEU A 107 -8.74 -23.87 8.31
N PRO A 108 -7.71 -24.13 7.50
CA PRO A 108 -7.88 -24.22 6.05
C PRO A 108 -8.74 -25.43 5.71
N LEU A 109 -9.82 -25.21 4.97
CA LEU A 109 -10.75 -26.23 4.52
C LEU A 109 -10.88 -26.16 3.00
N ASP A 110 -11.06 -27.32 2.38
CA ASP A 110 -11.46 -27.41 0.98
C ASP A 110 -12.66 -26.50 0.72
N PRO A 111 -12.81 -25.88 -0.47
CA PRO A 111 -14.00 -25.11 -0.84
C PRO A 111 -15.33 -25.87 -0.65
N SER A 112 -15.29 -27.21 -0.63
CA SER A 112 -16.43 -28.07 -0.28
C SER A 112 -16.72 -28.20 1.23
N GLY A 113 -15.87 -27.64 2.08
CA GLY A 113 -15.91 -27.70 3.54
C GLY A 113 -15.16 -28.89 4.16
N ALA A 114 -14.47 -29.71 3.36
CA ALA A 114 -13.74 -30.89 3.84
C ALA A 114 -12.33 -30.55 4.35
N GLU A 115 -11.83 -31.32 5.31
CA GLU A 115 -10.44 -31.22 5.80
C GLU A 115 -9.46 -31.84 4.78
N TYR A 116 -8.24 -31.30 4.72
CA TYR A 116 -7.20 -31.83 3.83
C TYR A 116 -6.57 -33.11 4.39
N LYS A 117 -6.18 -34.02 3.49
CA LYS A 117 -5.47 -35.25 3.87
C LYS A 117 -4.04 -34.93 4.30
N TYR A 118 -3.62 -35.48 5.42
CA TYR A 118 -2.30 -35.27 6.01
C TYR A 118 -1.69 -36.60 6.47
N SER A 119 -0.50 -36.88 5.95
CA SER A 119 0.29 -38.08 6.26
C SER A 119 1.60 -37.68 6.91
N LEU A 120 2.00 -38.35 7.98
CA LEU A 120 3.24 -38.11 8.72
C LEU A 120 4.04 -39.40 8.86
N SER A 121 5.34 -39.37 8.56
CA SER A 121 6.23 -40.53 8.70
C SER A 121 6.40 -40.93 10.17
N ASP A 122 6.66 -42.20 10.41
CA ASP A 122 6.86 -42.72 11.77
C ASP A 122 8.03 -42.09 12.53
N ASP A 123 9.04 -41.56 11.81
CA ASP A 123 10.16 -40.83 12.39
C ASP A 123 9.90 -39.32 12.58
N GLY A 124 8.70 -38.84 12.22
CA GLY A 124 8.26 -37.46 12.40
C GLY A 124 8.90 -36.45 11.45
N ARG A 125 9.72 -36.91 10.50
CA ARG A 125 10.57 -36.05 9.65
C ARG A 125 9.90 -35.66 8.34
N TYR A 126 8.95 -36.45 7.88
CA TYR A 126 8.37 -36.29 6.56
C TYR A 126 6.86 -36.18 6.60
N TYR A 127 6.30 -35.30 5.77
CA TYR A 127 4.86 -35.21 5.60
C TYR A 127 4.44 -35.19 4.14
N VAL A 128 3.20 -35.61 3.91
CA VAL A 128 2.49 -35.47 2.63
C VAL A 128 1.13 -34.86 2.89
N LEU A 129 0.85 -33.74 2.24
CA LEU A 129 -0.46 -33.09 2.21
C LEU A 129 -1.09 -33.34 0.85
N THR A 130 -2.38 -33.72 0.82
CA THR A 130 -3.09 -34.03 -0.42
C THR A 130 -4.45 -33.34 -0.48
N ALA A 131 -4.75 -32.73 -1.63
CA ALA A 131 -6.08 -32.24 -1.99
C ALA A 131 -6.56 -32.93 -3.27
N LYS A 132 -7.87 -33.15 -3.38
CA LYS A 132 -8.51 -33.66 -4.59
C LYS A 132 -9.08 -32.50 -5.39
N MET A 133 -8.59 -32.31 -6.61
CA MET A 133 -8.96 -31.21 -7.49
C MET A 133 -10.34 -31.45 -8.13
N GLU A 134 -10.94 -30.42 -8.73
CA GLU A 134 -12.25 -30.55 -9.41
C GLU A 134 -12.25 -31.62 -10.50
N ASN A 135 -11.11 -31.81 -11.19
CA ASN A 135 -10.90 -32.84 -12.21
C ASN A 135 -10.65 -34.26 -11.64
N GLN A 136 -10.82 -34.45 -10.33
CA GLN A 136 -10.59 -35.69 -9.57
C GLN A 136 -9.11 -36.13 -9.44
N GLN A 137 -8.14 -35.34 -9.93
CA GLN A 137 -6.72 -35.62 -9.71
C GLN A 137 -6.27 -35.16 -8.31
N GLU A 138 -5.26 -35.83 -7.77
CA GLU A 138 -4.66 -35.44 -6.49
C GLU A 138 -3.52 -34.44 -6.72
N HIS A 139 -3.55 -33.33 -6.00
CA HIS A 139 -2.41 -32.43 -5.86
C HIS A 139 -1.74 -32.68 -4.51
N LYS A 140 -0.42 -32.88 -4.53
CA LYS A 140 0.37 -33.26 -3.35
C LYS A 140 1.48 -32.26 -3.07
N ILE A 141 1.65 -31.89 -1.80
CA ILE A 141 2.78 -31.11 -1.31
C ILE A 141 3.45 -31.91 -0.20
N SER A 142 4.77 -32.04 -0.26
CA SER A 142 5.54 -32.80 0.72
C SER A 142 6.93 -32.21 0.88
N ASN A 143 7.58 -32.54 1.98
CA ASN A 143 8.99 -32.23 2.25
C ASN A 143 9.93 -33.37 1.84
N LEU A 144 9.43 -34.27 0.98
CA LEU A 144 10.15 -35.38 0.39
C LEU A 144 10.74 -34.94 -0.96
N ASN A 145 12.05 -35.08 -1.13
CA ASN A 145 12.73 -34.70 -2.37
C ASN A 145 12.78 -35.89 -3.34
N ASP A 146 12.06 -35.83 -4.46
CA ASP A 146 11.96 -36.92 -5.44
C ASP A 146 12.64 -36.68 -6.80
N GLY A 147 13.59 -35.74 -6.84
CA GLY A 147 14.51 -35.53 -7.96
C GLY A 147 13.89 -35.55 -9.36
N GLY A 148 12.83 -34.79 -9.54
CA GLY A 148 12.55 -34.15 -10.81
C GLY A 148 11.56 -34.85 -11.73
N THR A 149 10.84 -35.87 -11.26
CA THR A 149 9.61 -36.35 -11.92
C THR A 149 8.47 -36.67 -10.98
N GLY A 150 8.60 -36.49 -9.66
CA GLY A 150 7.67 -37.20 -8.78
C GLY A 150 8.14 -38.60 -8.41
N LEU A 151 9.45 -38.96 -8.43
CA LEU A 151 10.07 -40.23 -7.96
C LEU A 151 11.56 -40.37 -8.40
N LEU A 152 12.47 -40.73 -7.48
CA LEU A 152 13.92 -40.94 -7.73
C LEU A 152 14.39 -42.40 -7.61
N THR A 153 15.36 -42.76 -8.47
CA THR A 153 16.28 -43.92 -8.39
C THR A 153 17.68 -43.42 -7.95
N LEU A 154 18.51 -44.16 -7.20
CA LEU A 154 19.42 -45.21 -7.67
C LEU A 154 20.05 -46.00 -6.50
N ASN A 155 20.37 -47.28 -6.77
CA ASN A 155 21.24 -48.16 -5.98
C ASN A 155 22.64 -48.22 -6.67
N PRO A 156 23.75 -48.57 -5.99
CA PRO A 156 24.07 -49.98 -5.79
C PRO A 156 24.63 -50.38 -4.41
N LYS A 157 24.62 -51.70 -4.18
CA LYS A 157 24.61 -52.48 -2.93
C LYS A 157 26.01 -52.94 -2.41
N LYS A 158 26.09 -53.09 -1.06
CA LYS A 158 26.66 -54.18 -0.17
C LYS A 158 28.12 -54.68 -0.34
N PRO A 159 28.78 -55.27 0.70
CA PRO A 159 28.29 -56.33 1.63
C PRO A 159 28.51 -55.99 3.12
N GLU A 160 27.80 -56.59 4.07
CA GLU A 160 28.32 -57.80 4.74
C GLU A 160 27.22 -58.69 5.33
N GLN A 161 27.57 -59.98 5.40
CA GLN A 161 26.79 -61.10 5.90
C GLN A 161 26.97 -61.26 7.41
N GLY A 162 26.00 -61.92 8.03
CA GLY A 162 25.94 -62.13 9.48
C GLY A 162 26.99 -63.07 10.06
N GLY A 163 26.98 -63.16 11.38
CA GLY A 163 27.81 -64.08 12.14
C GLY A 163 27.56 -63.93 13.63
N THR A 164 27.00 -64.99 14.21
CA THR A 164 26.68 -65.24 15.61
C THR A 164 27.91 -65.36 16.53
N ALA A 165 27.79 -65.01 17.82
CA ALA A 165 28.54 -65.59 18.95
C ALA A 165 27.81 -65.28 20.27
N THR A 166 27.11 -66.22 20.92
CA THR A 166 27.55 -67.16 21.98
C THR A 166 28.14 -66.54 23.26
N GLY A 167 27.30 -66.46 24.30
CA GLY A 167 27.54 -66.91 25.69
C GLY A 167 28.61 -66.25 26.58
N SER A 168 28.20 -65.63 27.70
CA SER A 168 28.39 -66.16 29.08
C SER A 168 28.22 -65.07 30.16
N ASN A 169 27.21 -65.26 31.01
CA ASN A 169 27.13 -65.13 32.48
C ASN A 169 27.88 -63.99 33.20
N ASN A 170 27.16 -63.15 33.97
CA ASN A 170 26.90 -63.39 35.40
C ASN A 170 26.01 -62.32 36.04
N GLN A 171 25.23 -62.78 37.02
CA GLN A 171 24.35 -62.01 37.92
C GLN A 171 25.11 -60.99 38.77
N GLY A 172 24.43 -59.90 39.11
CA GLY A 172 24.81 -59.00 40.20
C GLY A 172 23.69 -58.01 40.49
N ASN A 173 22.85 -58.32 41.48
CA ASN A 173 22.01 -57.34 42.18
C ASN A 173 22.92 -56.33 42.90
N PRO A 174 22.49 -55.07 43.05
CA PRO A 174 22.64 -54.41 44.36
C PRO A 174 21.36 -53.62 44.73
N SER A 175 20.66 -53.88 45.83
CA SER A 175 20.96 -53.51 47.23
C SER A 175 21.25 -52.02 47.49
N ASP A 176 20.31 -51.38 48.21
CA ASP A 176 20.46 -50.32 49.24
C ASP A 176 21.12 -48.97 48.86
N PRO A 177 20.48 -47.79 49.08
CA PRO A 177 21.16 -46.50 48.94
C PRO A 177 22.12 -46.28 50.12
N GLY A 178 23.40 -46.63 49.90
CA GLY A 178 24.45 -46.58 50.91
C GLY A 178 24.75 -45.18 51.47
N THR A 179 25.06 -45.15 52.77
CA THR A 179 25.44 -44.01 53.61
C THR A 179 26.94 -43.60 53.52
N GLY A 180 27.62 -43.91 52.42
CA GLY A 180 29.04 -43.53 52.17
C GLY A 180 29.19 -42.27 51.28
N PRO A 181 30.38 -41.65 51.18
CA PRO A 181 30.61 -40.51 50.26
C PRO A 181 30.32 -40.90 48.81
N ASP A 182 29.70 -40.00 48.03
CA ASP A 182 29.36 -40.26 46.63
C ASP A 182 30.58 -40.06 45.73
N THR A 183 30.92 -41.07 44.94
CA THR A 183 32.14 -41.07 44.10
C THR A 183 31.83 -41.37 42.63
N ILE A 184 30.55 -41.42 42.24
CA ILE A 184 30.13 -41.79 40.89
C ILE A 184 29.72 -40.51 40.15
N PRO A 185 30.34 -40.18 38.99
CA PRO A 185 29.94 -39.01 38.23
C PRO A 185 28.53 -39.10 37.60
N PRO A 186 27.86 -37.95 37.39
CA PRO A 186 26.61 -37.88 36.64
C PRO A 186 26.73 -38.50 35.24
N LYS A 187 25.66 -39.14 34.75
CA LYS A 187 25.62 -39.76 33.42
C LYS A 187 24.70 -38.99 32.47
N PHE A 188 25.23 -38.51 31.34
CA PHE A 188 24.42 -37.91 30.29
C PHE A 188 23.51 -38.94 29.59
N GLY A 189 22.27 -38.54 29.32
CA GLY A 189 21.31 -39.32 28.53
C GLY A 189 21.58 -39.31 27.02
N ILE A 190 22.58 -38.52 26.58
CA ILE A 190 23.00 -38.38 25.18
C ILE A 190 24.44 -38.87 25.00
N GLN A 191 24.77 -39.28 23.77
CA GLN A 191 26.11 -39.74 23.42
C GLN A 191 27.00 -38.59 22.95
N ASN A 192 28.32 -38.80 22.99
CA ASN A 192 29.29 -37.85 22.47
C ASN A 192 29.11 -37.66 20.95
N GLY A 193 29.04 -36.40 20.50
CA GLY A 193 28.74 -36.04 19.12
C GLY A 193 27.24 -35.98 18.79
N HIS A 194 26.35 -36.01 19.80
CA HIS A 194 24.92 -35.85 19.58
C HIS A 194 24.62 -34.52 18.88
N VAL A 195 23.71 -34.55 17.89
CA VAL A 195 23.39 -33.39 17.05
C VAL A 195 22.08 -32.77 17.50
N ILE A 196 22.10 -31.49 17.83
CA ILE A 196 20.93 -30.65 18.09
C ILE A 196 20.75 -29.71 16.90
N ASN A 197 19.64 -29.82 16.19
CA ASN A 197 19.34 -28.92 15.07
C ASN A 197 18.84 -27.57 15.61
N VAL A 198 19.32 -26.46 15.02
CA VAL A 198 19.00 -25.09 15.45
C VAL A 198 18.69 -24.24 14.22
N VAL A 199 17.60 -23.45 14.24
CA VAL A 199 17.33 -22.48 13.16
C VAL A 199 18.40 -21.39 13.15
N TYR A 200 18.78 -20.91 11.98
CA TYR A 200 19.56 -19.66 11.86
C TYR A 200 18.91 -18.52 12.67
N GLY A 201 19.65 -17.98 13.65
CA GLY A 201 19.19 -16.94 14.58
C GLY A 201 18.23 -17.41 15.69
N GLY A 202 17.96 -18.71 15.78
CA GLY A 202 17.11 -19.32 16.81
C GLY A 202 17.84 -19.66 18.10
N TYR A 203 17.10 -20.25 19.05
CA TYR A 203 17.64 -20.77 20.32
C TYR A 203 17.79 -22.29 20.24
N ALA A 204 18.90 -22.81 20.78
CA ALA A 204 19.11 -24.25 20.88
C ALA A 204 18.26 -24.86 22.01
N ASP A 205 17.63 -26.01 21.76
CA ASP A 205 16.87 -26.74 22.78
C ASP A 205 17.81 -27.47 23.74
N MET A 206 18.12 -26.81 24.84
CA MET A 206 18.99 -27.34 25.88
C MET A 206 18.32 -28.43 26.73
N THR A 207 17.01 -28.66 26.58
CA THR A 207 16.29 -29.68 27.38
C THR A 207 16.67 -31.12 26.99
N GLN A 208 17.28 -31.29 25.82
CA GLN A 208 17.84 -32.56 25.34
C GLN A 208 19.14 -32.95 26.07
N ILE A 209 19.79 -31.98 26.72
CA ILE A 209 21.04 -32.19 27.45
C ILE A 209 20.72 -32.35 28.93
N LYS A 210 20.49 -33.61 29.34
CA LYS A 210 20.26 -33.98 30.74
C LYS A 210 21.22 -35.06 31.18
N ALA A 211 21.78 -34.90 32.36
CA ALA A 211 22.49 -35.92 33.10
C ALA A 211 21.64 -36.38 34.30
N THR A 212 21.75 -37.65 34.65
CA THR A 212 21.16 -38.24 35.86
C THR A 212 22.24 -38.76 36.78
N ASP A 213 21.97 -38.72 38.06
CA ASP A 213 22.90 -39.16 39.11
C ASP A 213 22.31 -40.37 39.87
N ASN A 214 23.17 -41.17 40.49
CA ASN A 214 22.78 -42.32 41.31
C ASN A 214 22.19 -41.92 42.67
N ARG A 215 22.29 -40.64 43.05
CA ARG A 215 21.67 -40.10 44.27
C ARG A 215 20.78 -38.88 43.97
N PRO A 216 19.76 -38.63 44.82
CA PRO A 216 18.95 -37.41 44.71
C PRO A 216 19.81 -36.18 45.05
N GLY A 217 19.94 -35.24 44.11
CA GLY A 217 20.75 -34.03 44.29
C GLY A 217 20.65 -33.10 43.09
N THR A 218 21.18 -31.88 43.23
CA THR A 218 21.25 -30.89 42.14
C THR A 218 22.50 -31.14 41.29
N ILE A 219 22.33 -31.25 39.97
CA ILE A 219 23.44 -31.31 39.00
C ILE A 219 23.65 -29.93 38.41
N ASN A 220 24.89 -29.43 38.48
CA ASN A 220 25.29 -28.16 37.90
C ASN A 220 25.92 -28.36 36.51
N TYR A 221 25.46 -27.60 35.53
CA TYR A 221 25.96 -27.65 34.15
C TYR A 221 26.85 -26.45 33.84
N SER A 222 27.92 -26.68 33.08
CA SER A 222 28.74 -25.62 32.48
C SER A 222 28.99 -25.94 31.01
N TYR A 223 29.05 -24.88 30.18
CA TYR A 223 29.09 -24.98 28.72
C TYR A 223 30.36 -24.29 28.21
N ASN A 224 31.10 -24.95 27.32
CA ASN A 224 32.24 -24.36 26.63
C ASN A 224 32.11 -24.57 25.10
N PRO A 225 31.92 -23.51 24.30
CA PRO A 225 31.78 -22.11 24.71
C PRO A 225 30.50 -21.85 25.51
N THR A 226 30.47 -20.76 26.30
CA THR A 226 29.31 -20.39 27.16
C THR A 226 28.09 -19.93 26.36
N THR A 227 28.27 -19.62 25.08
CA THR A 227 27.21 -19.22 24.15
C THR A 227 27.43 -19.89 22.80
N ILE A 228 26.36 -20.39 22.19
CA ILE A 228 26.39 -20.88 20.80
C ILE A 228 26.00 -19.70 19.90
N ASN A 229 26.89 -19.30 18.99
CA ASN A 229 26.49 -18.39 17.92
C ASN A 229 25.53 -19.15 17.01
N THR A 230 24.29 -18.68 16.89
CA THR A 230 23.27 -19.27 16.01
C THR A 230 23.02 -18.42 14.76
N SER A 231 23.68 -17.26 14.63
CA SER A 231 23.55 -16.30 13.52
C SER A 231 24.87 -16.13 12.75
N GLY A 232 25.69 -17.18 12.69
CA GLY A 232 26.97 -17.18 11.99
C GLY A 232 26.81 -17.21 10.47
N ASP A 233 27.36 -18.23 9.80
CA ASP A 233 27.27 -18.36 8.34
C ASP A 233 25.80 -18.58 7.92
N PRO A 234 25.19 -17.68 7.11
CA PRO A 234 23.81 -17.80 6.68
C PRO A 234 23.55 -19.01 5.76
N ARG A 235 24.60 -19.69 5.28
CA ARG A 235 24.49 -20.95 4.51
C ARG A 235 24.30 -22.18 5.39
N GLY A 236 24.36 -22.01 6.72
CA GLY A 236 24.31 -23.11 7.70
C GLY A 236 25.71 -23.62 8.06
N TYR A 237 25.88 -24.11 9.28
CA TYR A 237 27.15 -24.61 9.80
C TYR A 237 26.94 -25.44 11.08
N ASP A 238 27.94 -26.24 11.44
CA ASP A 238 27.98 -26.97 12.70
C ASP A 238 28.81 -26.20 13.74
N ALA A 239 28.21 -25.86 14.87
CA ALA A 239 28.90 -25.35 16.06
C ALA A 239 29.07 -26.46 17.09
N GLN A 240 30.18 -26.49 17.81
CA GLN A 240 30.45 -27.53 18.81
C GLN A 240 30.52 -26.93 20.20
N ALA A 241 29.98 -27.64 21.20
CA ALA A 241 30.23 -27.32 22.60
C ALA A 241 30.45 -28.56 23.44
N THR A 242 31.33 -28.43 24.41
CA THR A 242 31.51 -29.39 25.49
C THR A 242 30.62 -28.97 26.65
N ILE A 243 29.68 -29.84 27.04
CA ILE A 243 28.87 -29.66 28.25
C ILE A 243 29.46 -30.51 29.36
N LYS A 244 29.68 -29.90 30.52
CA LYS A 244 30.18 -30.54 31.73
C LYS A 244 29.09 -30.53 32.81
N ALA A 245 28.84 -31.67 33.44
CA ALA A 245 27.91 -31.85 34.55
C ALA A 245 28.67 -32.21 35.83
N VAL A 246 28.31 -31.59 36.95
CA VAL A 246 28.93 -31.79 38.27
C VAL A 246 27.85 -32.05 39.32
N ASP A 247 27.96 -33.14 40.09
CA ASP A 247 27.04 -33.44 41.20
C ASP A 247 27.35 -32.61 42.47
N GLN A 248 26.59 -32.82 43.55
CA GLN A 248 26.81 -32.12 44.82
C GLN A 248 28.06 -32.58 45.58
N ALA A 249 28.59 -33.77 45.27
CA ALA A 249 29.81 -34.31 45.85
C ALA A 249 31.08 -33.84 45.10
N GLY A 250 30.93 -33.22 43.93
CA GLY A 250 32.00 -32.69 43.09
C GLY A 250 32.48 -33.66 42.01
N ASN A 251 31.79 -34.78 41.76
CA ASN A 251 32.14 -35.68 40.67
C ASN A 251 31.66 -35.12 39.32
N GLU A 252 32.45 -35.29 38.26
CA GLU A 252 32.26 -34.58 37.00
C GLU A 252 32.22 -35.52 35.78
N SER A 253 31.38 -35.19 34.81
CA SER A 253 31.39 -35.82 33.48
C SER A 253 31.18 -34.78 32.37
N SER A 254 31.56 -35.12 31.14
CA SER A 254 31.45 -34.21 30.00
C SER A 254 30.98 -34.94 28.73
N VAL A 255 30.25 -34.21 27.87
CA VAL A 255 29.82 -34.68 26.54
C VAL A 255 30.00 -33.56 25.51
N ASN A 256 30.45 -33.89 24.29
CA ASN A 256 30.45 -32.95 23.18
C ASN A 256 29.13 -33.04 22.41
N VAL A 257 28.55 -31.89 22.11
CA VAL A 257 27.32 -31.76 21.33
C VAL A 257 27.59 -30.90 20.11
N ILE A 258 27.03 -31.30 18.98
CA ILE A 258 27.08 -30.57 17.73
C ILE A 258 25.75 -29.85 17.57
N PHE A 259 25.77 -28.52 17.57
CA PHE A 259 24.64 -27.71 17.19
C PHE A 259 24.70 -27.51 15.67
N ARG A 260 23.77 -28.12 14.93
CA ARG A 260 23.68 -27.98 13.49
C ARG A 260 22.75 -26.84 13.16
N ILE A 261 23.34 -25.70 12.80
CA ILE A 261 22.60 -24.48 12.46
C ILE A 261 22.09 -24.63 11.01
N SER A 262 20.78 -24.53 10.84
CA SER A 262 20.16 -24.54 9.52
C SER A 262 20.60 -23.33 8.71
N ARG A 263 20.52 -23.45 7.38
CA ARG A 263 20.62 -22.30 6.49
C ARG A 263 19.54 -21.25 6.84
N LYS A 264 19.85 -19.96 6.63
CA LYS A 264 18.89 -18.86 6.67
C LYS A 264 17.88 -19.02 5.53
N TYR A 265 16.59 -19.02 5.87
CA TYR A 265 15.51 -19.15 4.89
C TYR A 265 15.24 -17.81 4.19
N THR A 266 15.46 -17.77 2.87
CA THR A 266 15.36 -16.57 2.03
C THR A 266 14.70 -16.91 0.70
N PHE A 267 14.03 -15.93 0.08
CA PHE A 267 13.31 -16.11 -1.17
C PHE A 267 14.05 -15.45 -2.35
N PRO A 268 14.09 -16.10 -3.53
CA PRO A 268 14.48 -15.46 -4.77
C PRO A 268 13.64 -14.20 -5.04
N THR A 269 14.32 -13.08 -5.26
CA THR A 269 13.72 -11.78 -5.61
C THR A 269 14.08 -11.42 -7.04
N PHE A 270 13.09 -11.14 -7.87
CA PHE A 270 13.31 -10.71 -9.25
C PHE A 270 13.45 -9.19 -9.36
N ASN A 271 14.18 -8.72 -10.37
CA ASN A 271 14.28 -7.29 -10.69
C ASN A 271 13.02 -6.71 -11.38
N LYS A 272 11.97 -7.52 -11.53
CA LYS A 272 10.64 -7.15 -12.04
C LYS A 272 9.56 -7.77 -11.15
N THR A 273 8.37 -7.18 -11.17
CA THR A 273 7.20 -7.72 -10.47
C THR A 273 6.40 -8.65 -11.36
N ASP A 274 5.66 -9.56 -10.74
CA ASP A 274 4.70 -10.41 -11.44
C ASP A 274 3.68 -9.56 -12.23
N PHE A 275 3.34 -10.04 -13.43
CA PHE A 275 2.52 -9.37 -14.43
C PHE A 275 3.02 -8.01 -14.96
N SER A 276 4.31 -7.70 -14.81
CA SER A 276 4.91 -6.55 -15.50
C SER A 276 4.68 -6.64 -17.01
N ILE A 277 4.36 -5.51 -17.66
CA ILE A 277 4.13 -5.44 -19.10
C ILE A 277 5.38 -4.94 -19.82
N ILE A 278 5.81 -5.65 -20.86
CA ILE A 278 6.87 -5.21 -21.77
C ILE A 278 6.30 -5.10 -23.18
N GLU A 279 6.24 -3.89 -23.71
CA GLU A 279 5.76 -3.67 -25.07
C GLU A 279 6.89 -3.84 -26.09
N LEU A 280 6.61 -4.54 -27.18
CA LEU A 280 7.54 -4.83 -28.26
C LEU A 280 6.95 -4.40 -29.60
N ASN A 281 7.78 -3.84 -30.47
CA ASN A 281 7.41 -3.65 -31.86
C ASN A 281 7.51 -4.98 -32.62
N LYS A 282 6.67 -5.16 -33.64
CA LYS A 282 6.75 -6.34 -34.53
C LYS A 282 8.18 -6.49 -35.08
N GLY A 283 8.80 -7.65 -34.85
CA GLY A 283 10.16 -8.01 -35.26
C GLY A 283 11.25 -7.64 -34.25
N GLN A 284 10.95 -6.94 -33.16
CA GLN A 284 11.92 -6.59 -32.13
C GLN A 284 12.32 -7.83 -31.31
N ALA A 285 13.61 -8.18 -31.33
CA ALA A 285 14.13 -9.29 -30.54
C ALA A 285 13.92 -9.08 -29.04
N VAL A 286 13.51 -10.14 -28.34
CA VAL A 286 13.28 -10.08 -26.89
C VAL A 286 14.58 -10.33 -26.14
N ASN A 287 14.98 -9.36 -25.32
CA ASN A 287 16.13 -9.55 -24.44
C ASN A 287 15.70 -10.10 -23.07
N HIS A 288 15.63 -11.43 -22.98
CA HIS A 288 15.31 -12.14 -21.75
C HIS A 288 16.39 -11.99 -20.66
N SER A 289 17.64 -11.62 -21.01
CA SER A 289 18.74 -11.53 -20.03
C SER A 289 18.58 -10.35 -19.07
N LEU A 290 17.65 -9.44 -19.34
CA LEU A 290 17.31 -8.34 -18.45
C LEU A 290 16.46 -8.80 -17.26
N ILE A 291 15.89 -10.00 -17.29
CA ILE A 291 15.17 -10.57 -16.14
C ILE A 291 16.17 -11.33 -15.30
N THR A 292 16.51 -10.75 -14.16
CA THR A 292 17.48 -11.31 -13.21
C THR A 292 16.80 -11.57 -11.87
N ALA A 293 17.35 -12.54 -11.13
CA ALA A 293 16.90 -12.85 -9.77
C ALA A 293 18.09 -12.91 -8.83
N THR A 294 17.90 -12.43 -7.60
CA THR A 294 18.88 -12.49 -6.52
C THR A 294 18.28 -13.13 -5.28
N ASP A 295 19.11 -13.73 -4.45
CA ASP A 295 18.76 -14.22 -3.12
C ASP A 295 19.76 -13.67 -2.11
N GLU A 296 19.30 -13.39 -0.89
CA GLU A 296 20.13 -12.77 0.14
C GLU A 296 21.34 -13.64 0.54
N VAL A 297 21.23 -14.97 0.44
CA VAL A 297 22.29 -15.93 0.80
C VAL A 297 23.10 -16.39 -0.42
N ASP A 298 22.45 -16.62 -1.56
CA ASP A 298 23.09 -17.15 -2.77
C ASP A 298 23.55 -16.08 -3.78
N GLY A 299 23.17 -14.81 -3.59
CA GLY A 299 23.48 -13.74 -4.53
C GLY A 299 22.74 -13.90 -5.86
N ASN A 300 23.43 -13.78 -6.99
CA ASN A 300 22.80 -13.87 -8.32
C ASN A 300 22.38 -15.30 -8.64
N LEU A 301 21.09 -15.49 -8.94
CA LEU A 301 20.52 -16.77 -9.30
C LEU A 301 20.43 -16.95 -10.81
N THR A 302 20.50 -18.21 -11.24
CA THR A 302 20.21 -18.56 -12.63
C THR A 302 18.71 -18.50 -12.87
N VAL A 303 18.30 -17.68 -13.83
CA VAL A 303 16.90 -17.56 -14.24
C VAL A 303 16.64 -18.48 -15.43
N THR A 304 15.61 -19.32 -15.31
CA THR A 304 15.08 -20.14 -16.39
C THR A 304 13.73 -19.57 -16.84
N ARG A 305 13.35 -19.80 -18.09
CA ARG A 305 12.07 -19.30 -18.64
C ARG A 305 11.23 -20.44 -19.20
N SER A 306 9.92 -20.24 -19.19
CA SER A 306 8.92 -21.09 -19.85
C SER A 306 8.03 -20.20 -20.72
N GLY A 307 7.90 -20.57 -22.00
CA GLY A 307 7.29 -19.72 -23.03
C GLY A 307 8.31 -18.82 -23.74
N ASP A 308 7.90 -18.33 -24.90
CA ASP A 308 8.66 -17.37 -25.70
C ASP A 308 7.68 -16.45 -26.45
N VAL A 309 8.19 -15.35 -26.99
CA VAL A 309 7.38 -14.31 -27.64
C VAL A 309 7.51 -14.45 -29.16
N ASN A 310 6.40 -14.63 -29.87
CA ASN A 310 6.41 -14.52 -31.32
C ASN A 310 6.37 -13.05 -31.74
N VAL A 311 7.57 -12.46 -31.87
CA VAL A 311 7.75 -11.04 -32.21
C VAL A 311 7.18 -10.67 -33.57
N ASN A 312 6.88 -11.62 -34.46
CA ASN A 312 6.36 -11.34 -35.80
C ASN A 312 4.82 -11.26 -35.84
N THR A 313 4.15 -11.68 -34.78
CA THR A 313 2.69 -11.74 -34.71
C THR A 313 2.20 -10.81 -33.60
N PRO A 314 1.39 -9.79 -33.91
CA PRO A 314 0.82 -8.94 -32.88
C PRO A 314 -0.03 -9.73 -31.89
N GLY A 315 0.10 -9.44 -30.61
CA GLY A 315 -0.57 -10.20 -29.56
C GLY A 315 0.10 -10.05 -28.20
N GLU A 316 -0.52 -10.65 -27.19
CA GLU A 316 0.03 -10.73 -25.84
C GLU A 316 0.65 -12.12 -25.62
N TYR A 317 1.87 -12.16 -25.11
CA TYR A 317 2.65 -13.35 -24.88
C TYR A 317 3.11 -13.36 -23.41
N PRO A 318 2.43 -14.12 -22.53
CA PRO A 318 2.93 -14.34 -21.18
C PRO A 318 4.16 -15.24 -21.23
N VAL A 319 5.26 -14.80 -20.60
CA VAL A 319 6.48 -15.60 -20.42
C VAL A 319 6.76 -15.71 -18.93
N SER A 320 6.84 -16.93 -18.43
CA SER A 320 7.12 -17.20 -17.02
C SER A 320 8.63 -17.36 -16.80
N TYR A 321 9.15 -16.71 -15.77
CA TYR A 321 10.52 -16.80 -15.33
C TYR A 321 10.58 -17.45 -13.95
N SER A 322 11.54 -18.35 -13.76
CA SER A 322 11.75 -19.03 -12.48
C SER A 322 13.22 -19.03 -12.09
N ALA A 323 13.48 -18.81 -10.81
CA ALA A 323 14.80 -18.83 -10.23
C ALA A 323 14.74 -19.68 -8.97
N LYS A 324 15.71 -20.58 -8.83
CA LYS A 324 15.80 -21.52 -7.71
C LYS A 324 17.09 -21.25 -6.96
N ASN A 325 16.97 -21.03 -5.65
CA ASN A 325 18.13 -20.86 -4.78
C ASN A 325 18.71 -22.23 -4.36
N SER A 326 19.90 -22.25 -3.77
CA SER A 326 20.55 -23.51 -3.39
C SER A 326 19.87 -24.21 -2.19
N GLY A 327 18.92 -23.52 -1.53
CA GLY A 327 18.00 -24.07 -0.54
C GLY A 327 16.75 -24.70 -1.15
N ASN A 328 16.71 -24.88 -2.47
CA ASN A 328 15.58 -25.40 -3.25
C ASN A 328 14.30 -24.54 -3.24
N VAL A 329 14.34 -23.32 -2.69
CA VAL A 329 13.21 -22.39 -2.77
C VAL A 329 13.15 -21.80 -4.17
N THR A 330 11.97 -21.87 -4.79
CA THR A 330 11.75 -21.37 -6.16
C THR A 330 10.87 -20.13 -6.12
N GLY A 331 11.36 -19.03 -6.67
CA GLY A 331 10.56 -17.86 -6.99
C GLY A 331 10.13 -17.90 -8.46
N GLN A 332 8.93 -17.42 -8.75
CA GLN A 332 8.42 -17.31 -10.11
C GLN A 332 7.71 -15.97 -10.33
N ILE A 333 7.85 -15.43 -11.54
CA ILE A 333 7.08 -14.28 -12.04
C ILE A 333 6.66 -14.54 -13.48
N THR A 334 5.56 -13.94 -13.92
CA THR A 334 5.09 -13.93 -15.30
C THR A 334 5.18 -12.51 -15.85
N ILE A 335 5.84 -12.35 -17.00
CA ILE A 335 5.93 -11.07 -17.72
C ILE A 335 5.01 -11.14 -18.92
N LYS A 336 4.16 -10.12 -19.10
CA LYS A 336 3.28 -10.02 -20.27
C LYS A 336 3.98 -9.21 -21.36
N TYR A 337 4.42 -9.87 -22.42
CA TYR A 337 4.96 -9.19 -23.59
C TYR A 337 3.83 -8.81 -24.56
N VAL A 338 3.76 -7.55 -24.98
CA VAL A 338 2.72 -7.08 -25.91
C VAL A 338 3.38 -6.69 -27.21
N VAL A 339 3.26 -7.55 -28.24
CA VAL A 339 3.76 -7.28 -29.59
C VAL A 339 2.73 -6.46 -30.34
N LYS A 340 3.08 -5.22 -30.72
CA LYS A 340 2.19 -4.31 -31.44
C LYS A 340 2.30 -4.53 -32.95
N GLY A 341 1.15 -4.50 -33.65
CA GLY A 341 1.08 -4.53 -35.11
C GLY A 341 1.66 -3.27 -35.71
N GLY A 342 2.78 -3.42 -36.43
CA GLY A 342 3.60 -2.30 -36.88
C GLY A 342 2.84 -1.28 -37.74
N ALA A 343 2.95 -0.01 -37.35
CA ALA A 343 3.12 1.05 -38.32
C ALA A 343 4.49 0.86 -39.00
N THR A 344 4.53 1.06 -40.30
CA THR A 344 5.71 0.93 -41.16
C THR A 344 6.77 1.99 -40.87
N GLY A 345 8.02 1.51 -40.74
CA GLY A 345 9.27 2.29 -40.72
C GLY A 345 10.15 1.79 -39.57
N SER A 346 11.41 1.40 -39.70
CA SER A 346 12.34 1.12 -40.81
C SER A 346 13.67 0.78 -40.12
N ASN A 347 14.37 -0.28 -40.55
CA ASN A 347 15.82 -0.57 -40.36
C ASN A 347 16.48 -0.46 -38.96
N LEU A 348 17.20 -1.53 -38.62
CA LEU A 348 18.39 -1.50 -37.77
C LEU A 348 19.41 -0.49 -38.36
N GLY A 349 19.77 0.52 -37.57
CA GLY A 349 20.80 1.52 -37.84
C GLY A 349 20.30 2.94 -37.60
N VAL A 350 20.95 3.64 -36.66
CA VAL A 350 20.67 4.99 -36.11
C VAL A 350 19.89 4.92 -34.77
N GLU A 351 20.63 4.92 -33.66
CA GLU A 351 20.09 5.12 -32.30
C GLU A 351 19.39 6.49 -32.23
N ASP A 352 18.29 6.64 -31.47
CA ASP A 352 17.62 7.94 -31.31
C ASP A 352 18.53 9.03 -30.68
N GLY A 353 19.69 8.66 -30.14
CA GLY A 353 20.78 9.60 -29.85
C GLY A 353 21.16 10.48 -31.05
N ASP A 354 20.98 9.99 -32.28
CA ASP A 354 21.23 10.74 -33.51
C ASP A 354 20.16 11.81 -33.80
N LYS A 355 18.99 11.76 -33.15
CA LYS A 355 17.94 12.78 -33.27
C LYS A 355 18.04 13.87 -32.22
N LEU A 356 18.82 13.64 -31.16
CA LEU A 356 18.91 14.49 -29.98
C LEU A 356 20.06 15.50 -30.08
N SER A 357 19.81 16.72 -29.65
CA SER A 357 20.84 17.69 -29.27
C SER A 357 21.16 17.47 -27.79
N PHE A 358 22.44 17.40 -27.43
CA PHE A 358 22.87 17.16 -26.06
C PHE A 358 24.19 17.84 -25.74
N VAL A 359 24.46 18.01 -24.45
CA VAL A 359 25.75 18.41 -23.90
C VAL A 359 26.35 17.20 -23.22
N GLU A 360 27.58 16.88 -23.61
CA GLU A 360 28.36 15.81 -22.99
C GLU A 360 29.23 16.39 -21.87
N LEU A 361 28.96 15.96 -20.64
CA LEU A 361 29.76 16.26 -19.46
C LEU A 361 30.74 15.11 -19.17
N THR A 362 31.58 15.27 -18.16
CA THR A 362 32.58 14.25 -17.80
C THR A 362 31.95 12.89 -17.50
N ASN A 363 30.82 12.86 -16.78
CA ASN A 363 30.19 11.64 -16.29
C ASN A 363 28.76 11.41 -16.78
N GLU A 364 28.17 12.33 -17.52
CA GLU A 364 26.76 12.27 -17.90
C GLU A 364 26.46 13.05 -19.19
N ILE A 365 25.25 12.85 -19.69
CA ILE A 365 24.70 13.51 -20.86
C ILE A 365 23.45 14.28 -20.45
N ILE A 366 23.40 15.56 -20.84
CA ILE A 366 22.23 16.42 -20.66
C ILE A 366 21.58 16.65 -22.03
N ILE A 367 20.31 16.29 -22.17
CA ILE A 367 19.56 16.51 -23.41
C ILE A 367 19.12 17.98 -23.51
N THR A 368 19.45 18.64 -24.61
CA THR A 368 19.08 20.04 -24.88
C THR A 368 17.98 20.20 -25.93
N GLY A 369 17.57 19.09 -26.57
CA GLY A 369 16.38 19.05 -27.42
C GLY A 369 16.53 18.11 -28.61
N LEU A 370 15.85 18.43 -29.71
CA LEU A 370 16.01 17.74 -30.99
C LEU A 370 17.09 18.44 -31.84
N LYS A 371 17.75 17.71 -32.73
CA LYS A 371 18.63 18.32 -33.75
C LYS A 371 17.80 19.20 -34.71
N PRO A 372 18.39 20.24 -35.30
CA PRO A 372 17.69 21.11 -36.25
C PRO A 372 17.04 20.32 -37.39
N GLY A 373 15.76 20.62 -37.68
CA GLY A 373 14.99 19.97 -38.74
C GLY A 373 14.40 18.60 -38.39
N VAL A 374 14.72 18.05 -37.22
CA VAL A 374 14.16 16.77 -36.76
C VAL A 374 12.81 17.01 -36.07
N THR A 375 11.80 16.23 -36.46
CA THR A 375 10.52 16.12 -35.77
C THR A 375 10.31 14.68 -35.32
N VAL A 376 9.77 14.53 -34.11
CA VAL A 376 9.39 13.22 -33.56
C VAL A 376 8.01 13.34 -32.95
N THR A 377 7.21 12.27 -33.07
CA THR A 377 5.89 12.20 -32.42
C THR A 377 6.00 11.44 -31.11
N ASP A 378 6.72 10.32 -31.11
CA ASP A 378 7.04 9.52 -29.93
C ASP A 378 8.53 9.69 -29.66
N LEU A 379 8.88 10.08 -28.44
CA LEU A 379 10.24 10.41 -28.05
C LEU A 379 10.78 9.34 -27.09
N ASP A 380 11.70 8.52 -27.57
CA ASP A 380 12.42 7.53 -26.75
C ASP A 380 13.84 8.02 -26.47
N ILE A 381 14.10 8.46 -25.24
CA ILE A 381 15.41 8.92 -24.80
C ILE A 381 16.23 7.72 -24.34
N PRO A 382 17.41 7.46 -24.95
CA PRO A 382 18.23 6.31 -24.60
C PRO A 382 18.81 6.46 -23.18
N THR A 383 19.12 5.32 -22.54
CA THR A 383 19.77 5.31 -21.21
C THR A 383 21.19 5.84 -21.25
N THR A 384 21.87 5.73 -22.39
CA THR A 384 23.25 6.16 -22.60
C THR A 384 23.44 6.81 -23.97
N ILE A 385 24.31 7.81 -24.05
CA ILE A 385 24.84 8.37 -25.32
C ILE A 385 26.36 8.42 -25.17
N ASN A 386 27.11 7.97 -26.17
CA ASN A 386 28.58 7.88 -26.14
C ASN A 386 29.13 7.10 -24.92
N GLY A 387 28.41 6.06 -24.48
CA GLY A 387 28.76 5.27 -23.29
C GLY A 387 28.55 5.98 -21.95
N LYS A 388 28.03 7.21 -21.94
CA LYS A 388 27.71 7.98 -20.73
C LYS A 388 26.21 7.96 -20.45
N PRO A 389 25.79 7.91 -19.17
CA PRO A 389 24.37 7.91 -18.81
C PRO A 389 23.69 9.22 -19.21
N VAL A 390 22.46 9.14 -19.71
CA VAL A 390 21.58 10.29 -19.96
C VAL A 390 20.71 10.50 -18.72
N THR A 391 20.96 11.59 -18.01
CA THR A 391 20.42 11.82 -16.66
C THR A 391 19.51 13.04 -16.56
N GLU A 392 19.61 13.99 -17.49
CA GLU A 392 18.90 15.26 -17.39
C GLU A 392 18.33 15.71 -18.73
N ILE A 393 17.17 16.35 -18.66
CA ILE A 393 16.56 17.09 -19.76
C ILE A 393 16.59 18.57 -19.40
N ASN A 394 17.29 19.35 -20.20
CA ASN A 394 17.47 20.78 -19.96
C ASN A 394 16.14 21.54 -20.15
N ALA A 395 16.10 22.77 -19.64
CA ALA A 395 15.00 23.67 -19.81
C ALA A 395 14.66 23.85 -21.30
N ASN A 396 13.36 23.89 -21.60
CA ASN A 396 12.79 24.09 -22.95
C ASN A 396 13.16 23.04 -24.02
N ALA A 397 13.88 21.96 -23.69
CA ALA A 397 14.44 21.01 -24.65
C ALA A 397 13.41 20.48 -25.67
N PHE A 398 12.19 20.21 -25.20
CA PHE A 398 11.09 19.67 -25.99
C PHE A 398 9.81 20.52 -25.90
N LYS A 399 9.95 21.81 -25.62
CA LYS A 399 8.80 22.74 -25.62
C LYS A 399 8.14 22.78 -27.00
N GLN A 400 6.82 22.56 -27.04
CA GLN A 400 5.97 22.66 -28.23
C GLN A 400 6.47 21.86 -29.45
N LYS A 401 7.02 20.64 -29.21
CA LYS A 401 7.52 19.77 -30.28
C LYS A 401 6.48 18.85 -30.91
N GLY A 402 5.23 18.92 -30.45
CA GLY A 402 4.14 18.08 -30.96
C GLY A 402 4.24 16.63 -30.50
N LEU A 403 4.92 16.40 -29.36
CA LEU A 403 5.10 15.06 -28.80
C LEU A 403 3.76 14.46 -28.37
N LYS A 404 3.64 13.14 -28.51
CA LYS A 404 2.52 12.32 -28.08
C LYS A 404 2.89 11.41 -26.91
N THR A 405 4.10 10.87 -26.92
CA THR A 405 4.64 10.05 -25.84
C THR A 405 6.11 10.38 -25.57
N VAL A 406 6.55 10.18 -24.33
CA VAL A 406 7.96 10.33 -23.93
C VAL A 406 8.38 9.17 -23.04
N SER A 407 9.51 8.54 -23.36
CA SER A 407 10.16 7.52 -22.54
C SER A 407 11.59 7.94 -22.22
N GLY A 408 12.03 7.71 -20.99
CA GLY A 408 13.37 8.09 -20.53
C GLY A 408 13.69 7.44 -19.19
N PRO A 409 13.99 6.12 -19.16
CA PRO A 409 14.07 5.36 -17.92
C PRO A 409 15.21 5.79 -16.98
N SER A 410 16.25 6.46 -17.49
CA SER A 410 17.40 6.93 -16.70
C SER A 410 17.36 8.42 -16.34
N ILE A 411 16.32 9.15 -16.77
CA ILE A 411 16.22 10.58 -16.50
C ILE A 411 15.93 10.80 -15.01
N LEU A 412 16.80 11.57 -14.37
CA LEU A 412 16.72 11.98 -12.97
C LEU A 412 16.10 13.38 -12.83
N ARG A 413 16.41 14.29 -13.76
CA ARG A 413 16.04 15.71 -13.66
C ARG A 413 15.38 16.23 -14.93
N ILE A 414 14.31 17.01 -14.75
CA ILE A 414 13.59 17.67 -15.83
C ILE A 414 13.60 19.17 -15.58
N GLY A 415 14.19 19.91 -16.53
CA GLY A 415 14.31 21.36 -16.47
C GLY A 415 12.99 22.10 -16.70
N GLU A 416 13.05 23.41 -16.48
CA GLU A 416 11.92 24.31 -16.67
C GLU A 416 11.35 24.22 -18.10
N SER A 417 10.03 24.11 -18.21
CA SER A 417 9.31 24.09 -19.49
C SER A 417 9.78 23.00 -20.47
N ALA A 418 10.50 21.98 -20.01
CA ALA A 418 11.13 20.98 -20.87
C ALA A 418 10.15 20.32 -21.86
N PHE A 419 8.90 20.08 -21.46
CA PHE A 419 7.84 19.51 -22.28
C PHE A 419 6.59 20.39 -22.34
N GLU A 420 6.71 21.69 -22.08
CA GLU A 420 5.57 22.61 -22.08
C GLU A 420 4.90 22.66 -23.46
N GLY A 421 3.56 22.62 -23.49
CA GLY A 421 2.79 22.90 -24.70
C GLY A 421 2.84 21.80 -25.77
N ASN A 422 3.17 20.55 -25.41
CA ASN A 422 2.95 19.42 -26.31
C ASN A 422 1.48 18.99 -26.25
N ILE A 423 0.64 19.70 -27.00
CA ILE A 423 -0.83 19.54 -26.98
C ILE A 423 -1.36 18.16 -27.38
N LEU A 424 -0.48 17.22 -27.78
CA LEU A 424 -0.78 15.83 -28.08
C LEU A 424 -0.19 14.84 -27.05
N LEU A 425 0.59 15.32 -26.07
CA LEU A 425 1.34 14.48 -25.13
C LEU A 425 0.38 13.85 -24.12
N ILE A 426 0.16 12.55 -24.25
CA ILE A 426 -0.84 11.79 -23.47
C ILE A 426 -0.22 10.89 -22.40
N SER A 427 1.04 10.50 -22.55
CA SER A 427 1.73 9.61 -21.61
C SER A 427 3.23 9.91 -21.51
N ILE A 428 3.79 9.65 -20.33
CA ILE A 428 5.21 9.69 -20.04
C ILE A 428 5.63 8.42 -19.30
N ASN A 429 6.85 7.95 -19.53
CA ASN A 429 7.48 6.85 -18.81
C ASN A 429 8.87 7.31 -18.32
N LEU A 430 8.90 7.89 -17.12
CA LEU A 430 10.09 8.53 -16.54
C LEU A 430 10.27 8.09 -15.06
N PRO A 431 10.47 6.78 -14.81
CA PRO A 431 10.38 6.19 -13.46
C PRO A 431 11.45 6.68 -12.48
N SER A 432 12.59 7.17 -12.97
CA SER A 432 13.75 7.55 -12.16
C SER A 432 13.80 9.03 -11.80
N VAL A 433 12.81 9.83 -12.24
CA VAL A 433 12.83 11.28 -12.03
C VAL A 433 12.68 11.59 -10.56
N THR A 434 13.60 12.40 -10.03
CA THR A 434 13.60 12.88 -8.65
C THR A 434 13.13 14.33 -8.55
N ASN A 435 13.33 15.13 -9.59
CA ASN A 435 13.03 16.57 -9.60
C ASN A 435 12.38 17.02 -10.91
N ILE A 436 11.31 17.82 -10.78
CA ILE A 436 10.56 18.37 -11.90
C ILE A 436 10.55 19.89 -11.81
N GLY A 437 11.10 20.56 -12.82
CA GLY A 437 11.18 22.02 -12.92
C GLY A 437 9.82 22.69 -13.18
N ASN A 438 9.83 24.02 -13.08
CA ASN A 438 8.65 24.83 -13.32
C ASN A 438 8.10 24.62 -14.73
N ASN A 439 6.78 24.60 -14.90
CA ASN A 439 6.10 24.42 -16.18
C ASN A 439 6.49 23.17 -16.99
N ALA A 440 7.26 22.23 -16.44
CA ALA A 440 7.92 21.16 -17.19
C ALA A 440 6.96 20.37 -18.08
N PHE A 441 5.76 20.08 -17.60
CA PHE A 441 4.68 19.41 -18.33
C PHE A 441 3.40 20.25 -18.40
N SER A 442 3.51 21.58 -18.36
CA SER A 442 2.36 22.46 -18.46
C SER A 442 1.74 22.43 -19.87
N HIS A 443 0.42 22.55 -19.97
CA HIS A 443 -0.34 22.59 -21.25
C HIS A 443 -0.16 21.34 -22.13
N ASN A 444 -0.34 20.15 -21.55
CA ASN A 444 -0.30 18.86 -22.25
C ASN A 444 -1.66 18.13 -22.15
N GLN A 445 -1.71 16.85 -22.53
CA GLN A 445 -2.91 16.00 -22.45
C GLN A 445 -2.71 14.78 -21.55
N LEU A 446 -1.76 14.85 -20.59
CA LEU A 446 -1.45 13.73 -19.71
C LEU A 446 -2.68 13.31 -18.93
N THR A 447 -2.95 12.00 -18.89
CA THR A 447 -4.13 11.45 -18.20
C THR A 447 -3.79 10.82 -16.85
N ASN A 448 -2.54 10.38 -16.69
CA ASN A 448 -1.98 9.81 -15.48
C ASN A 448 -0.46 10.00 -15.46
N ILE A 449 0.14 9.97 -14.27
CA ILE A 449 1.59 9.93 -14.08
C ILE A 449 1.97 8.91 -13.00
N ASN A 450 3.06 8.18 -13.24
CA ASN A 450 3.66 7.28 -12.27
C ASN A 450 5.13 7.67 -12.06
N LEU A 451 5.40 8.48 -11.04
CA LEU A 451 6.72 9.07 -10.80
C LEU A 451 7.13 8.82 -9.33
N PRO A 452 7.42 7.56 -8.96
CA PRO A 452 7.53 7.15 -7.56
C PRO A 452 8.73 7.76 -6.82
N GLN A 453 9.73 8.26 -7.56
CA GLN A 453 10.97 8.81 -7.00
C GLN A 453 10.96 10.34 -6.85
N VAL A 454 9.89 11.02 -7.29
CA VAL A 454 9.84 12.49 -7.27
C VAL A 454 9.73 12.99 -5.83
N THR A 455 10.61 13.93 -5.48
CA THR A 455 10.65 14.56 -4.16
C THR A 455 10.17 16.01 -4.19
N THR A 456 10.37 16.72 -5.31
CA THR A 456 10.00 18.14 -5.46
C THR A 456 9.31 18.39 -6.80
N ILE A 457 8.24 19.19 -6.78
CA ILE A 457 7.49 19.59 -7.97
C ILE A 457 7.47 21.11 -8.09
N GLY A 458 8.01 21.63 -9.20
CA GLY A 458 8.04 23.06 -9.48
C GLY A 458 6.68 23.70 -9.77
N ASP A 459 6.68 25.03 -9.86
CA ASP A 459 5.50 25.84 -10.13
C ASP A 459 4.90 25.49 -11.49
N ALA A 460 3.58 25.30 -11.54
CA ALA A 460 2.82 24.96 -12.72
C ALA A 460 3.31 23.71 -13.48
N ALA A 461 4.10 22.83 -12.85
CA ALA A 461 4.75 21.69 -13.51
C ALA A 461 3.78 20.80 -14.31
N PHE A 462 2.56 20.56 -13.83
CA PHE A 462 1.51 19.78 -14.49
C PHE A 462 0.23 20.59 -14.75
N ARG A 463 0.33 21.91 -14.79
CA ARG A 463 -0.80 22.81 -15.05
C ARG A 463 -1.47 22.49 -16.40
N ASN A 464 -2.80 22.57 -16.46
CA ASN A 464 -3.59 22.37 -17.69
C ASN A 464 -3.29 21.03 -18.38
N ASN A 465 -3.55 19.93 -17.67
CA ASN A 465 -3.50 18.57 -18.19
C ASN A 465 -4.88 17.90 -18.05
N ARG A 466 -4.95 16.59 -18.26
CA ARG A 466 -6.14 15.76 -18.03
C ARG A 466 -5.92 14.72 -16.93
N LEU A 467 -5.02 15.00 -15.97
CA LEU A 467 -4.63 14.02 -14.97
C LEU A 467 -5.83 13.63 -14.13
N THR A 468 -6.10 12.32 -14.04
CA THR A 468 -7.16 11.76 -13.20
C THR A 468 -6.61 11.02 -11.99
N SER A 469 -5.37 10.54 -12.10
CA SER A 469 -4.60 9.86 -11.06
C SER A 469 -3.11 10.22 -11.14
N ILE A 470 -2.44 10.20 -9.99
CA ILE A 470 -1.01 10.46 -9.82
C ILE A 470 -0.43 9.48 -8.80
N ASN A 471 0.81 9.03 -9.01
CA ASN A 471 1.57 8.29 -8.01
C ASN A 471 2.87 9.04 -7.66
N LEU A 472 2.90 9.63 -6.47
CA LEU A 472 3.91 10.59 -5.99
C LEU A 472 4.19 10.44 -4.48
N PRO A 473 4.61 9.25 -3.99
CA PRO A 473 4.62 8.92 -2.57
C PRO A 473 5.72 9.67 -1.76
N LEU A 474 6.76 10.15 -2.43
CA LEU A 474 7.94 10.77 -1.80
C LEU A 474 7.96 12.30 -1.89
N VAL A 475 6.90 12.93 -2.44
CA VAL A 475 6.87 14.39 -2.60
C VAL A 475 6.79 15.07 -1.24
N THR A 476 7.65 16.08 -1.06
CA THR A 476 7.73 16.91 0.16
C THR A 476 7.29 18.35 -0.11
N ASP A 477 7.58 18.87 -1.31
CA ASP A 477 7.27 20.24 -1.72
C ASP A 477 6.52 20.29 -3.07
N ILE A 478 5.40 21.04 -3.08
CA ILE A 478 4.55 21.24 -4.26
C ILE A 478 4.44 22.75 -4.57
N GLY A 479 4.91 23.14 -5.75
CA GLY A 479 4.89 24.53 -6.21
C GLY A 479 3.50 25.12 -6.51
N ASN A 480 3.47 26.43 -6.73
CA ASN A 480 2.25 27.16 -7.07
C ASN A 480 1.63 26.62 -8.36
N SER A 481 0.31 26.43 -8.38
CA SER A 481 -0.43 25.94 -9.54
C SER A 481 0.06 24.60 -10.12
N ALA A 482 0.85 23.82 -9.37
CA ALA A 482 1.52 22.62 -9.89
C ALA A 482 0.57 21.64 -10.59
N PHE A 483 -0.64 21.44 -10.07
CA PHE A 483 -1.70 20.60 -10.65
C PHE A 483 -2.97 21.39 -11.02
N TYR A 484 -2.85 22.70 -11.22
CA TYR A 484 -3.97 23.56 -11.60
C TYR A 484 -4.68 23.07 -12.87
N SER A 485 -6.01 23.08 -12.88
CA SER A 485 -6.86 22.71 -14.02
C SER A 485 -6.54 21.31 -14.55
N ASN A 486 -6.91 20.30 -13.76
CA ASN A 486 -6.79 18.88 -14.08
C ASN A 486 -8.12 18.15 -13.78
N GLY A 487 -8.11 16.81 -13.84
CA GLY A 487 -9.26 15.96 -13.54
C GLY A 487 -9.08 15.10 -12.29
N LEU A 488 -8.21 15.48 -11.35
CA LEU A 488 -7.81 14.63 -10.23
C LEU A 488 -9.01 14.36 -9.33
N THR A 489 -9.22 13.09 -8.97
CA THR A 489 -10.33 12.66 -8.10
C THR A 489 -9.89 12.34 -6.68
N SER A 490 -8.63 11.93 -6.52
CA SER A 490 -7.98 11.63 -5.24
C SER A 490 -6.49 11.92 -5.34
N ILE A 491 -5.87 12.19 -4.18
CA ILE A 491 -4.44 12.39 -4.02
C ILE A 491 -3.99 11.78 -2.69
N ASN A 492 -2.73 11.33 -2.63
CA ASN A 492 -2.12 10.80 -1.42
C ASN A 492 -0.73 11.42 -1.24
N PHE A 493 -0.57 12.24 -0.20
CA PHE A 493 0.65 13.01 0.06
C PHE A 493 1.04 12.91 1.54
N PRO A 494 1.63 11.77 1.95
CA PRO A 494 1.94 11.52 3.36
C PRO A 494 3.13 12.36 3.88
N GLN A 495 4.02 12.81 2.98
CA GLN A 495 5.26 13.52 3.33
C GLN A 495 5.25 15.02 2.98
N VAL A 496 4.15 15.54 2.41
CA VAL A 496 4.11 16.93 1.94
C VAL A 496 4.04 17.90 3.11
N THR A 497 5.04 18.78 3.18
CA THR A 497 5.16 19.85 4.19
C THR A 497 4.80 21.23 3.65
N SER A 498 4.88 21.44 2.33
CA SER A 498 4.60 22.72 1.67
C SER A 498 3.75 22.56 0.41
N ILE A 499 2.73 23.41 0.26
CA ILE A 499 1.82 23.43 -0.89
C ILE A 499 1.61 24.87 -1.34
N GLY A 500 1.96 25.17 -2.59
CA GLY A 500 1.77 26.49 -3.18
C GLY A 500 0.31 26.88 -3.42
N GLY A 501 0.10 28.17 -3.70
CA GLY A 501 -1.20 28.73 -4.06
C GLY A 501 -1.72 28.11 -5.36
N SER A 502 -3.04 27.93 -5.45
CA SER A 502 -3.73 27.29 -6.58
C SER A 502 -3.24 25.88 -6.95
N ALA A 503 -2.39 25.22 -6.15
CA ALA A 503 -1.72 23.98 -6.54
C ALA A 503 -2.68 22.88 -7.00
N PHE A 504 -3.87 22.80 -6.40
CA PHE A 504 -4.91 21.84 -6.74
C PHE A 504 -6.24 22.50 -7.13
N SER A 505 -6.22 23.78 -7.53
CA SER A 505 -7.42 24.47 -7.99
C SER A 505 -7.93 23.90 -9.33
N ASP A 506 -9.25 23.97 -9.54
CA ASP A 506 -9.95 23.47 -10.71
C ASP A 506 -9.68 21.98 -10.97
N ASN A 507 -10.06 21.14 -10.00
CA ASN A 507 -9.94 19.67 -10.07
C ASN A 507 -11.28 19.00 -9.69
N LYS A 508 -11.28 17.68 -9.48
CA LYS A 508 -12.46 16.89 -9.11
C LYS A 508 -12.27 16.15 -7.78
N LEU A 509 -11.41 16.68 -6.89
CA LEU A 509 -11.07 16.03 -5.63
C LEU A 509 -12.32 15.90 -4.75
N THR A 510 -12.58 14.71 -4.23
CA THR A 510 -13.71 14.45 -3.32
C THR A 510 -13.30 14.45 -1.85
N SER A 511 -12.04 14.14 -1.56
CA SER A 511 -11.45 14.20 -0.23
C SER A 511 -9.97 14.54 -0.32
N ILE A 512 -9.41 15.04 0.79
CA ILE A 512 -8.00 15.35 0.90
C ILE A 512 -7.47 15.20 2.33
N SER A 513 -6.27 14.66 2.47
CA SER A 513 -5.55 14.57 3.74
C SER A 513 -4.08 14.86 3.52
N ILE A 514 -3.58 15.96 4.09
CA ILE A 514 -2.17 16.35 4.05
C ILE A 514 -1.76 16.74 5.47
N PRO A 515 -1.28 15.77 6.29
CA PRO A 515 -1.24 15.93 7.73
C PRO A 515 -0.15 16.86 8.25
N LEU A 516 0.89 17.12 7.45
CA LEU A 516 2.09 17.86 7.89
C LEU A 516 2.07 19.35 7.49
N VAL A 517 1.11 19.79 6.68
CA VAL A 517 1.07 21.18 6.20
C VAL A 517 0.57 22.14 7.28
N THR A 518 1.24 23.28 7.45
CA THR A 518 0.92 24.31 8.46
C THR A 518 0.16 25.50 7.89
N THR A 519 0.26 25.74 6.58
CA THR A 519 -0.36 26.88 5.90
C THR A 519 -1.07 26.40 4.64
N ILE A 520 -2.30 26.86 4.42
CA ILE A 520 -3.00 26.67 3.15
C ILE A 520 -2.98 28.00 2.41
N GLU A 521 -2.27 28.03 1.29
CA GLU A 521 -2.12 29.22 0.45
C GLU A 521 -3.43 29.62 -0.25
N SER A 522 -3.40 30.79 -0.91
CA SER A 522 -4.58 31.27 -1.62
C SER A 522 -4.97 30.35 -2.78
N TYR A 523 -6.27 30.15 -2.96
CA TYR A 523 -6.88 29.32 -4.01
C TYR A 523 -6.50 27.83 -4.02
N THR A 524 -5.69 27.32 -3.07
CA THR A 524 -5.05 25.99 -3.17
C THR A 524 -5.99 24.85 -3.53
N PHE A 525 -7.22 24.83 -3.00
CA PHE A 525 -8.25 23.81 -3.26
C PHE A 525 -9.56 24.38 -3.81
N GLN A 526 -9.52 25.57 -4.42
CA GLN A 526 -10.68 26.18 -5.05
C GLN A 526 -11.28 25.27 -6.14
N SER A 527 -12.60 25.34 -6.33
CA SER A 527 -13.30 24.68 -7.45
C SER A 527 -13.04 23.18 -7.54
N ASN A 528 -13.32 22.48 -6.44
CA ASN A 528 -13.23 21.03 -6.35
C ASN A 528 -14.58 20.43 -5.95
N GLN A 529 -14.61 19.13 -5.62
CA GLN A 529 -15.79 18.41 -5.17
C GLN A 529 -15.65 17.94 -3.71
N LEU A 530 -14.82 18.62 -2.91
CA LEU A 530 -14.42 18.15 -1.59
C LEU A 530 -15.63 18.06 -0.66
N THR A 531 -15.83 16.89 -0.06
CA THR A 531 -16.83 16.66 1.00
C THR A 531 -16.18 16.49 2.37
N SER A 532 -14.89 16.12 2.40
CA SER A 532 -14.10 15.92 3.62
C SER A 532 -12.65 16.38 3.42
N ILE A 533 -12.07 16.96 4.47
CA ILE A 533 -10.70 17.48 4.52
C ILE A 533 -10.05 17.08 5.85
N ASN A 534 -8.74 16.89 5.88
CA ASN A 534 -7.98 16.63 7.10
C ASN A 534 -6.66 17.41 7.12
N PHE A 535 -6.58 18.40 8.02
CA PHE A 535 -5.48 19.37 8.14
C PHE A 535 -5.19 19.71 9.62
N PRO A 536 -4.63 18.77 10.40
CA PRO A 536 -4.52 18.90 11.86
C PRO A 536 -3.53 19.99 12.32
N GLN A 537 -2.55 20.36 11.49
CA GLN A 537 -1.47 21.30 11.85
C GLN A 537 -1.65 22.71 11.27
N VAL A 538 -2.75 22.96 10.54
CA VAL A 538 -2.93 24.24 9.84
C VAL A 538 -3.25 25.38 10.81
N THR A 539 -2.50 26.48 10.69
CA THR A 539 -2.66 27.69 11.51
C THR A 539 -3.20 28.89 10.71
N SER A 540 -3.03 28.89 9.39
CA SER A 540 -3.50 29.96 8.50
C SER A 540 -4.11 29.43 7.21
N ILE A 541 -5.23 30.02 6.80
CA ILE A 541 -5.96 29.71 5.57
C ILE A 541 -6.04 30.96 4.70
N GLY A 542 -5.50 30.88 3.49
CA GLY A 542 -5.44 31.96 2.51
C GLY A 542 -6.78 32.27 1.84
N ASN A 543 -6.76 33.31 0.99
CA ASN A 543 -7.94 33.76 0.26
C ASN A 543 -8.44 32.66 -0.69
N TYR A 544 -9.75 32.46 -0.78
CA TYR A 544 -10.40 31.51 -1.71
C TYR A 544 -9.96 30.04 -1.57
N ALA A 545 -9.21 29.68 -0.51
CA ALA A 545 -8.52 28.39 -0.37
C ALA A 545 -9.43 27.16 -0.62
N PHE A 546 -10.67 27.19 -0.15
CA PHE A 546 -11.67 26.13 -0.30
C PHE A 546 -12.96 26.62 -0.98
N GLN A 547 -12.91 27.74 -1.71
CA GLN A 547 -14.09 28.29 -2.38
C GLN A 547 -14.66 27.27 -3.39
N SER A 548 -16.00 27.22 -3.52
CA SER A 548 -16.70 26.40 -4.52
C SER A 548 -16.39 24.90 -4.36
N ASN A 549 -16.72 24.36 -3.19
CA ASN A 549 -16.60 22.94 -2.85
C ASN A 549 -17.93 22.39 -2.32
N GLN A 550 -17.91 21.17 -1.76
CA GLN A 550 -19.10 20.51 -1.22
C GLN A 550 -18.97 20.18 0.28
N LEU A 551 -18.12 20.93 1.00
CA LEU A 551 -17.81 20.65 2.41
C LEU A 551 -19.05 20.83 3.27
N THR A 552 -19.36 19.82 4.10
CA THR A 552 -20.49 19.83 5.04
C THR A 552 -20.05 20.13 6.48
N SER A 553 -18.80 19.82 6.79
CA SER A 553 -18.13 20.08 8.06
C SER A 553 -16.64 20.32 7.85
N ILE A 554 -16.02 21.01 8.79
CA ILE A 554 -14.58 21.30 8.82
C ILE A 554 -14.06 21.22 10.25
N ASN A 555 -12.79 20.88 10.42
CA ASN A 555 -12.12 20.86 11.72
C ASN A 555 -10.74 21.51 11.60
N PHE A 556 -10.58 22.66 12.26
CA PHE A 556 -9.37 23.49 12.21
C PHE A 556 -9.03 24.01 13.62
N PRO A 557 -8.47 23.16 14.50
CA PRO A 557 -8.33 23.47 15.92
C PRO A 557 -7.28 24.56 16.21
N GLN A 558 -6.30 24.73 15.32
CA GLN A 558 -5.15 25.63 15.50
C GLN A 558 -5.22 26.91 14.65
N VAL A 559 -6.28 27.08 13.85
CA VAL A 559 -6.34 28.21 12.90
C VAL A 559 -6.56 29.52 13.64
N THR A 560 -5.74 30.52 13.33
CA THR A 560 -5.80 31.88 13.88
C THR A 560 -6.27 32.92 12.87
N SER A 561 -6.12 32.65 11.57
CA SER A 561 -6.48 33.57 10.48
C SER A 561 -7.17 32.87 9.31
N ILE A 562 -8.25 33.47 8.81
CA ILE A 562 -9.04 33.00 7.67
C ILE A 562 -9.17 34.13 6.66
N GLY A 563 -8.66 33.90 5.44
CA GLY A 563 -8.68 34.87 4.35
C GLY A 563 -10.05 35.07 3.69
N ASN A 564 -10.09 36.05 2.79
CA ASN A 564 -11.28 36.44 2.03
C ASN A 564 -11.82 35.26 1.24
N ASN A 565 -13.15 35.05 1.27
CA ASN A 565 -13.85 34.03 0.51
C ASN A 565 -13.37 32.58 0.76
N ALA A 566 -12.57 32.31 1.81
CA ALA A 566 -11.87 31.04 2.01
C ALA A 566 -12.78 29.80 1.94
N PHE A 567 -13.99 29.88 2.49
CA PHE A 567 -14.99 28.80 2.48
C PHE A 567 -16.28 29.20 1.75
N GLN A 568 -16.24 30.21 0.88
CA GLN A 568 -17.42 30.65 0.15
C GLN A 568 -17.97 29.55 -0.76
N SER A 569 -19.30 29.46 -0.90
CA SER A 569 -19.97 28.50 -1.80
C SER A 569 -19.66 27.04 -1.43
N ASN A 570 -19.98 26.68 -0.20
CA ASN A 570 -19.89 25.30 0.33
C ASN A 570 -21.25 24.87 0.89
N LYS A 571 -21.29 23.74 1.61
CA LYS A 571 -22.49 23.18 2.25
C LYS A 571 -22.34 23.10 3.77
N LEU A 572 -21.52 23.97 4.37
CA LEU A 572 -21.21 23.92 5.80
C LEU A 572 -22.47 24.18 6.63
N THR A 573 -22.72 23.34 7.62
CA THR A 573 -23.89 23.44 8.52
C THR A 573 -23.55 24.10 9.86
N SER A 574 -22.29 23.98 10.29
CA SER A 574 -21.76 24.64 11.48
C SER A 574 -20.26 24.91 11.32
N ILE A 575 -19.75 25.84 12.11
CA ILE A 575 -18.31 26.12 12.22
C ILE A 575 -17.90 26.31 13.68
N ASN A 576 -16.66 25.94 13.99
CA ASN A 576 -16.06 26.11 15.31
C ASN A 576 -14.60 26.56 15.13
N PHE A 577 -14.30 27.80 15.52
CA PHE A 577 -12.95 28.36 15.46
C PHE A 577 -12.60 29.03 16.79
N PRO A 578 -12.00 28.31 17.74
CA PRO A 578 -11.75 28.82 19.09
C PRO A 578 -10.66 29.90 19.17
N GLN A 579 -9.70 29.88 18.24
CA GLN A 579 -8.50 30.75 18.26
C GLN A 579 -8.56 31.89 17.23
N VAL A 580 -9.56 31.94 16.36
CA VAL A 580 -9.65 32.96 15.31
C VAL A 580 -10.07 34.30 15.92
N THR A 581 -9.28 35.35 15.69
CA THR A 581 -9.57 36.71 16.16
C THR A 581 -10.19 37.60 15.07
N THR A 582 -9.92 37.29 13.80
CA THR A 582 -10.36 38.06 12.64
C THR A 582 -10.84 37.13 11.53
N ILE A 583 -12.00 37.46 10.93
CA ILE A 583 -12.53 36.78 9.75
C ILE A 583 -12.67 37.80 8.63
N ASP A 584 -11.93 37.57 7.55
CA ASP A 584 -11.91 38.44 6.37
C ASP A 584 -13.19 38.31 5.54
N ASP A 585 -13.35 39.22 4.58
CA ASP A 585 -14.62 39.45 3.90
C ASP A 585 -15.10 38.20 3.12
N GLN A 586 -16.42 37.95 3.12
CA GLN A 586 -17.09 36.82 2.46
C GLN A 586 -16.61 35.41 2.83
N ALA A 587 -15.77 35.23 3.86
CA ALA A 587 -15.13 33.95 4.16
C ALA A 587 -16.10 32.75 4.26
N PHE A 588 -17.32 32.94 4.76
CA PHE A 588 -18.35 31.89 4.91
C PHE A 588 -19.63 32.19 4.12
N SER A 589 -19.56 33.05 3.10
CA SER A 589 -20.71 33.43 2.28
C SER A 589 -21.25 32.24 1.48
N SER A 590 -22.56 32.17 1.27
CA SER A 590 -23.24 31.11 0.50
C SER A 590 -22.94 29.71 1.04
N ASN A 591 -23.35 29.46 2.29
CA ASN A 591 -23.27 28.17 2.97
C ASN A 591 -24.65 27.77 3.54
N GLN A 592 -24.68 26.77 4.41
CA GLN A 592 -25.90 26.28 5.06
C GLN A 592 -25.81 26.43 6.60
N LEU A 593 -25.06 27.42 7.08
CA LEU A 593 -24.75 27.54 8.50
C LEU A 593 -26.01 27.82 9.31
N THR A 594 -26.28 26.96 10.30
CA THR A 594 -27.34 27.14 11.30
C THR A 594 -26.77 27.58 12.65
N SER A 595 -25.48 27.34 12.87
CA SER A 595 -24.75 27.72 14.09
C SER A 595 -23.30 28.09 13.80
N ILE A 596 -22.75 28.97 14.62
CA ILE A 596 -21.34 29.40 14.58
C ILE A 596 -20.81 29.44 16.01
N ASN A 597 -19.56 29.03 16.23
CA ASN A 597 -18.84 29.20 17.49
C ASN A 597 -17.53 29.95 17.25
N LEU A 598 -17.49 31.22 17.67
CA LEU A 598 -16.42 32.19 17.38
C LEU A 598 -16.12 33.07 18.62
N PRO A 599 -15.64 32.48 19.72
CA PRO A 599 -15.58 33.18 21.02
C PRO A 599 -14.61 34.36 21.04
N SER A 600 -13.56 34.32 20.21
CA SER A 600 -12.45 35.28 20.22
C SER A 600 -12.52 36.32 19.11
N VAL A 601 -13.52 36.24 18.22
CA VAL A 601 -13.61 37.14 17.06
C VAL A 601 -14.07 38.52 17.52
N THR A 602 -13.32 39.56 17.13
CA THR A 602 -13.64 40.97 17.45
C THR A 602 -14.28 41.71 16.30
N THR A 603 -14.01 41.30 15.05
CA THR A 603 -14.52 41.94 13.83
C THR A 603 -15.13 40.91 12.89
N ILE A 604 -16.38 41.15 12.49
CA ILE A 604 -17.06 40.42 11.42
C ILE A 604 -16.96 41.21 10.12
N GLY A 605 -16.27 40.65 9.13
CA GLY A 605 -16.03 41.26 7.81
C GLY A 605 -17.29 41.49 6.95
N TYR A 606 -17.07 42.13 5.80
CA TYR A 606 -18.11 42.44 4.81
C TYR A 606 -18.66 41.14 4.22
N LEU A 607 -19.99 40.98 4.21
CA LEU A 607 -20.69 39.80 3.65
C LEU A 607 -20.24 38.42 4.20
N VAL A 608 -19.55 38.35 5.34
CA VAL A 608 -18.92 37.11 5.84
C VAL A 608 -19.88 35.94 5.96
N PHE A 609 -21.10 36.17 6.47
CA PHE A 609 -22.14 35.16 6.63
C PHE A 609 -23.34 35.41 5.70
N GLN A 610 -23.14 36.10 4.58
CA GLN A 610 -24.22 36.31 3.62
C GLN A 610 -24.77 34.96 3.11
N ASN A 611 -26.08 34.86 2.88
CA ASN A 611 -26.73 33.68 2.28
C ASN A 611 -26.43 32.40 3.09
N ASN A 612 -26.84 32.39 4.36
CA ASN A 612 -26.75 31.26 5.27
C ASN A 612 -28.13 30.99 5.90
N GLN A 613 -28.19 30.14 6.92
CA GLN A 613 -29.43 29.73 7.59
C GLN A 613 -29.45 30.11 9.07
N LEU A 614 -28.66 31.12 9.48
CA LEU A 614 -28.52 31.50 10.89
C LEU A 614 -29.82 32.10 11.42
N THR A 615 -30.21 31.68 12.62
CA THR A 615 -31.40 32.17 13.33
C THR A 615 -31.04 33.03 14.53
N SER A 616 -29.83 32.89 15.04
CA SER A 616 -29.29 33.62 16.19
C SER A 616 -27.78 33.79 16.06
N ILE A 617 -27.22 34.71 16.83
CA ILE A 617 -25.79 34.90 17.01
C ILE A 617 -25.48 34.97 18.49
N ASP A 618 -24.40 34.31 18.88
CA ASP A 618 -23.76 34.49 20.18
C ASP A 618 -22.29 34.82 19.92
N LEU A 619 -21.95 36.11 20.06
CA LEU A 619 -20.67 36.68 19.64
C LEU A 619 -20.20 37.71 20.69
N PRO A 620 -19.85 37.27 21.91
CA PRO A 620 -19.70 38.16 23.07
C PRO A 620 -18.52 39.14 22.96
N SER A 621 -17.54 38.85 22.11
CA SER A 621 -16.31 39.65 21.94
C SER A 621 -16.36 40.62 20.74
N VAL A 622 -17.42 40.58 19.93
CA VAL A 622 -17.49 41.35 18.68
C VAL A 622 -17.72 42.83 18.96
N THR A 623 -16.80 43.68 18.50
CA THR A 623 -16.90 45.15 18.58
C THR A 623 -17.36 45.77 17.27
N THR A 624 -17.12 45.10 16.14
CA THR A 624 -17.43 45.62 14.80
C THR A 624 -18.12 44.56 13.94
N ILE A 625 -19.27 44.90 13.38
CA ILE A 625 -19.94 44.12 12.33
C ILE A 625 -19.98 44.98 11.06
N LYS A 626 -19.29 44.58 9.99
CA LYS A 626 -19.24 45.36 8.73
C LYS A 626 -20.54 45.25 7.91
N ASN A 627 -20.60 46.00 6.82
CA ASN A 627 -21.77 46.08 5.94
C ASN A 627 -22.21 44.69 5.47
N GLN A 628 -23.52 44.45 5.48
CA GLN A 628 -24.16 43.23 4.97
C GLN A 628 -23.64 41.88 5.52
N ALA A 629 -22.92 41.88 6.66
CA ALA A 629 -22.27 40.70 7.23
C ALA A 629 -23.19 39.47 7.38
N PHE A 630 -24.46 39.67 7.74
CA PHE A 630 -25.48 38.64 7.96
C PHE A 630 -26.64 38.74 6.95
N LYS A 631 -26.41 39.33 5.78
CA LYS A 631 -27.44 39.49 4.74
C LYS A 631 -28.04 38.14 4.33
N ASN A 632 -29.36 38.08 4.15
CA ASN A 632 -30.08 36.87 3.71
C ASN A 632 -29.79 35.65 4.60
N ASN A 633 -30.24 35.70 5.85
CA ASN A 633 -30.26 34.59 6.80
C ASN A 633 -31.72 34.38 7.28
N ASN A 634 -31.91 33.67 8.40
CA ASN A 634 -33.21 33.35 8.97
C ASN A 634 -33.46 34.05 10.33
N PHE A 635 -32.85 35.22 10.56
CA PHE A 635 -33.06 35.95 11.82
C PHE A 635 -34.48 36.49 11.92
N THR A 636 -35.16 36.17 13.03
CA THR A 636 -36.44 36.80 13.44
C THR A 636 -36.27 37.71 14.65
N THR A 637 -35.29 37.39 15.49
CA THR A 637 -34.83 38.18 16.63
C THR A 637 -33.33 38.37 16.53
N VAL A 638 -32.83 39.57 16.81
CA VAL A 638 -31.40 39.85 16.87
C VAL A 638 -31.05 40.39 18.25
N ASN A 639 -30.18 39.66 18.95
CA ASN A 639 -29.51 40.12 20.16
C ASN A 639 -28.12 40.63 19.78
N LEU A 640 -27.91 41.94 19.83
CA LEU A 640 -26.60 42.51 19.54
C LEU A 640 -25.63 42.26 20.71
N PRO A 641 -24.32 42.07 20.44
CA PRO A 641 -23.32 41.97 21.50
C PRO A 641 -23.23 43.26 22.32
N ALA A 642 -23.05 43.16 23.64
CA ALA A 642 -22.86 44.33 24.50
C ALA A 642 -21.56 45.10 24.17
N SER A 643 -20.55 44.40 23.67
CA SER A 643 -19.27 44.95 23.22
C SER A 643 -19.32 45.75 21.91
N LEU A 644 -20.46 45.74 21.20
CA LEU A 644 -20.56 46.29 19.85
C LEU A 644 -20.43 47.82 19.85
N THR A 645 -19.45 48.35 19.13
CA THR A 645 -19.21 49.80 18.97
C THR A 645 -19.43 50.28 17.54
N SER A 646 -19.55 49.37 16.57
CA SER A 646 -19.81 49.71 15.17
C SER A 646 -20.66 48.66 14.47
N LEU A 647 -21.73 49.10 13.81
CA LEU A 647 -22.63 48.26 13.04
C LEU A 647 -22.82 48.82 11.63
N GLY A 648 -22.43 48.03 10.64
CA GLY A 648 -22.43 48.39 9.23
C GLY A 648 -23.82 48.46 8.62
N ASN A 649 -23.93 49.23 7.55
CA ASN A 649 -25.15 49.37 6.78
C ASN A 649 -25.60 48.02 6.21
N LYS A 650 -26.91 47.78 6.29
CA LYS A 650 -27.60 46.59 5.79
C LYS A 650 -27.06 45.28 6.35
N ALA A 651 -26.38 45.28 7.51
CA ALA A 651 -25.77 44.08 8.11
C ALA A 651 -26.74 42.88 8.21
N PHE A 652 -28.01 43.13 8.52
CA PHE A 652 -29.06 42.12 8.65
C PHE A 652 -30.15 42.26 7.57
N ILE A 653 -29.86 42.86 6.41
CA ILE A 653 -30.85 43.00 5.33
C ILE A 653 -31.26 41.63 4.77
N GLY A 654 -32.51 41.49 4.31
CA GLY A 654 -33.03 40.24 3.76
C GLY A 654 -33.36 39.17 4.80
N ASN A 655 -33.37 39.54 6.08
CA ASN A 655 -33.87 38.74 7.19
C ASN A 655 -35.30 39.16 7.58
N GLY A 656 -36.00 38.30 8.31
CA GLY A 656 -37.33 38.56 8.89
C GLY A 656 -37.30 39.15 10.29
N VAL A 657 -36.40 40.11 10.57
CA VAL A 657 -36.18 40.62 11.94
C VAL A 657 -37.36 41.45 12.42
N PHE A 658 -38.07 40.95 13.44
CA PHE A 658 -39.18 41.64 14.10
C PHE A 658 -38.79 42.22 15.47
N ILE A 659 -37.78 41.62 16.13
CA ILE A 659 -37.35 41.99 17.48
C ILE A 659 -35.85 42.29 17.47
N ILE A 660 -35.47 43.45 18.03
CA ILE A 660 -34.08 43.84 18.22
C ILE A 660 -33.83 44.11 19.71
N ASN A 661 -32.87 43.40 20.28
CA ASN A 661 -32.34 43.67 21.61
C ASN A 661 -30.90 44.20 21.45
N ASN A 662 -30.70 45.44 21.88
CA ASN A 662 -29.46 46.18 21.77
C ASN A 662 -28.95 46.54 23.18
N PRO A 663 -28.14 45.67 23.80
CA PRO A 663 -27.43 45.95 25.05
C PRO A 663 -26.13 46.75 24.83
N SER A 664 -25.79 47.11 23.59
CA SER A 664 -24.57 47.84 23.27
C SER A 664 -24.69 49.34 23.52
N SER A 665 -23.59 50.09 23.37
CA SER A 665 -23.59 51.56 23.46
C SER A 665 -24.14 52.27 22.22
N LEU A 666 -24.53 51.53 21.16
CA LEU A 666 -25.04 52.14 19.94
C LEU A 666 -26.46 52.68 20.12
N THR A 667 -26.70 53.88 19.62
CA THR A 667 -28.04 54.49 19.59
C THR A 667 -28.95 53.81 18.56
N GLU A 668 -30.27 53.98 18.73
CA GLU A 668 -31.26 53.46 17.78
C GLU A 668 -30.99 53.96 16.34
N ASN A 669 -30.63 55.23 16.17
CA ASN A 669 -30.31 55.82 14.86
C ASN A 669 -29.05 55.21 14.22
N GLN A 670 -28.04 54.86 15.03
CA GLN A 670 -26.81 54.22 14.53
C GLN A 670 -27.07 52.80 14.04
N ILE A 671 -28.05 52.09 14.58
CA ILE A 671 -28.35 50.72 14.16
C ILE A 671 -29.41 50.62 13.05
N LYS A 672 -30.26 51.65 12.87
CA LYS A 672 -31.37 51.64 11.89
C LYS A 672 -30.94 51.19 10.50
N GLY A 673 -29.81 51.69 10.02
CA GLY A 673 -29.28 51.38 8.68
C GLY A 673 -28.92 49.91 8.48
N ALA A 674 -28.75 49.13 9.55
CA ALA A 674 -28.37 47.73 9.51
C ALA A 674 -29.54 46.78 9.20
N PHE A 675 -30.78 47.22 9.43
CA PHE A 675 -32.00 46.40 9.36
C PHE A 675 -33.00 46.94 8.33
N ASN A 676 -33.97 46.12 7.94
CA ASN A 676 -35.21 46.65 7.36
C ASN A 676 -36.09 47.20 8.49
N TYR A 677 -35.75 48.39 8.98
CA TYR A 677 -36.28 48.91 10.26
C TYR A 677 -37.81 49.10 10.26
N ASN A 678 -38.43 49.30 9.10
CA ASN A 678 -39.89 49.40 8.98
C ASN A 678 -40.63 48.10 9.37
N ALA A 679 -39.95 46.95 9.31
CA ALA A 679 -40.51 45.66 9.70
C ALA A 679 -40.37 45.37 11.21
N VAL A 680 -39.58 46.15 11.94
CA VAL A 680 -39.33 45.95 13.38
C VAL A 680 -40.59 46.28 14.17
N ARG A 681 -41.00 45.35 15.04
CA ARG A 681 -42.17 45.45 15.91
C ARG A 681 -41.80 45.68 17.37
N GLN A 682 -40.56 45.34 17.74
CA GLN A 682 -40.07 45.52 19.10
C GLN A 682 -38.59 45.92 19.11
N TYR A 683 -38.25 46.93 19.91
CA TYR A 683 -36.87 47.38 20.15
C TYR A 683 -36.65 47.51 21.66
N ASN A 684 -35.69 46.77 22.24
CA ASN A 684 -35.40 46.75 23.68
C ASN A 684 -36.64 46.57 24.56
N GLY A 685 -37.54 45.67 24.16
CA GLY A 685 -38.79 45.44 24.88
C GLY A 685 -39.95 46.35 24.47
N GLU A 686 -39.69 47.51 23.85
CA GLU A 686 -40.70 48.51 23.50
C GLU A 686 -41.36 48.26 22.14
N CYS A 687 -42.66 48.55 22.04
CA CYS A 687 -43.44 48.43 20.81
C CYS A 687 -42.96 49.41 19.71
N ARG A 688 -42.99 48.94 18.46
CA ARG A 688 -42.69 49.74 17.25
C ARG A 688 -43.73 49.49 16.14
N LYS A 689 -44.08 50.55 15.40
CA LYS A 689 -44.94 50.51 14.20
C LYS A 689 -44.30 51.33 13.08
N ASN A 690 -43.99 50.67 11.95
CA ASN A 690 -43.27 51.27 10.82
C ASN A 690 -41.97 51.99 11.25
N GLY A 691 -41.24 51.41 12.20
CA GLY A 691 -39.98 51.95 12.72
C GLY A 691 -40.11 53.10 13.74
N ASN A 692 -41.32 53.48 14.17
CA ASN A 692 -41.55 54.49 15.20
C ASN A 692 -42.12 53.86 16.47
N PRO A 693 -41.95 54.47 17.66
CA PRO A 693 -42.67 54.08 18.86
C PRO A 693 -44.18 53.99 18.59
N CYS A 694 -44.81 52.93 19.13
CA CYS A 694 -46.24 52.94 19.37
C CYS A 694 -46.53 54.02 20.41
#